data_AF-A0A550CGD3-F1
#
_entry.id   AF-A0A550CGD3-F1
#
_cell.length_a   1.000
_cell.length_b   1.000
_cell.length_c   1.000
_cell.angle_alpha   90.00
_cell.angle_beta   90.00
_cell.angle_gamma   90.00
#
_symmetry.space_group_name_H-M   'P 1'
#
loop_
_entity.id
_entity.type
_entity.pdbx_description
1 polymer ?
#
loop_
_entity_poly.entity_id
_entity_poly.type
_entity_poly.pdbx_seq_one_letter_code
_entity_poly.pdbx_strand_id
1 'polypeptide(L)'
;MHFFIVLLYITASFFSYTLAKDHDVAVGDNAALSFNPSSLTDVENGDTVTFHFISGNHTLTQSTFDEPCKYKEGGVDSGYQDVQNVGGGSRLHYTITVNDASTPLWFFCAQTAHCTRGMVFAVNPTTDKPFSEFQATAKGITPGSEENPAYTPTVNSTDSAVINSGATSAVMSMTRSWLALGLAVVNLLLPLMMRHLSSFPLDDDLIQLVLCHLPDFSSLRSATLSCQAIYRVWRAYPVQIEYAVAANAVGCALPQALRLARYELSTDGGNADDAYPENDGPVRMTSREVNFMTTMSENVRQLEDIFSRRHKCRRLSTSQLTYDESRRFRQGVYRILVFCRLYGVNDRLHRELSEDWDDEAVDEAREQRYMFLKQYSTVALHEIHMVAQFLQQLYHSLNEVSDPDIGVTMDEFGEFALACGPLAYLKCYQDHSLDAFTEYGECIDEFPTHNWDMFAGYLRNPLKRIMDARKAVLKDDDWTVILDSVPDDAQATCDKCHAVKGFDLYDESNYDNLWISAAMDKTALPGAFKGNLRRHNTEGALIAHYFFSSRFSYAEFLQEMFAYSSPLPPAQKEQQSTSSGSMSLEEWADALDDDAGNLNSTPAAPPSTSTAGSTELSRASTAGPWDGITTSNALCADCIKAFVVEFLPQWWVDRRRRGGAAIPDEKCWYGWNCRTMTHKPLHANKLNHFCKPSRGEGA
;
A
#
# COMPACT_ATOMS: atom_id res chain seq x y z
N MET A 1 -51.36 -5.33 -9.37
CA MET A 1 -50.65 -5.83 -10.57
C MET A 1 -50.49 -4.80 -11.69
N HIS A 2 -51.38 -3.83 -11.89
CA HIS A 2 -51.22 -2.84 -12.97
C HIS A 2 -50.31 -1.64 -12.64
N PHE A 3 -49.97 -1.42 -11.37
CA PHE A 3 -49.05 -0.32 -10.96
C PHE A 3 -47.56 -0.69 -11.03
N PHE A 4 -47.23 -2.00 -11.00
CA PHE A 4 -45.85 -2.50 -11.11
C PHE A 4 -45.37 -2.65 -12.56
N ILE A 5 -46.30 -2.80 -13.50
CA ILE A 5 -45.97 -2.94 -14.93
C ILE A 5 -45.62 -1.57 -15.53
N VAL A 6 -46.27 -0.48 -15.09
CA VAL A 6 -46.01 0.88 -15.59
C VAL A 6 -44.63 1.40 -15.15
N LEU A 7 -44.13 1.00 -13.97
CA LEU A 7 -42.81 1.38 -13.50
C LEU A 7 -41.67 0.69 -14.28
N LEU A 8 -41.93 -0.51 -14.82
CA LEU A 8 -41.00 -1.29 -15.63
C LEU A 8 -40.86 -0.76 -17.08
N TYR A 9 -41.87 -0.05 -17.58
CA TYR A 9 -41.81 0.58 -18.91
C TYR A 9 -41.24 2.00 -18.90
N ILE A 10 -41.28 2.72 -17.77
CA ILE A 10 -40.76 4.10 -17.67
C ILE A 10 -39.23 4.12 -17.43
N THR A 11 -38.62 3.03 -16.92
CA THR A 11 -37.16 2.90 -16.81
C THR A 11 -36.48 2.33 -18.06
N ALA A 12 -37.25 1.86 -19.05
CA ALA A 12 -36.72 1.27 -20.30
C ALA A 12 -36.64 2.27 -21.47
N SER A 13 -36.81 3.57 -21.23
CA SER A 13 -36.77 4.60 -22.30
C SER A 13 -35.81 5.76 -22.04
N PHE A 14 -34.89 5.63 -21.08
CA PHE A 14 -33.70 6.48 -21.02
C PHE A 14 -32.49 5.60 -20.67
N PHE A 15 -31.45 5.72 -21.49
CA PHE A 15 -30.24 4.91 -21.59
C PHE A 15 -30.32 3.69 -22.53
N SER A 16 -30.14 3.95 -23.82
CA SER A 16 -29.30 3.07 -24.63
C SER A 16 -27.87 3.24 -24.12
N TYR A 17 -27.44 2.42 -23.16
CA TYR A 17 -26.01 2.18 -22.98
C TYR A 17 -25.61 1.25 -24.13
N THR A 18 -24.81 1.73 -25.08
CA THR A 18 -24.05 0.83 -25.95
C THR A 18 -23.07 0.13 -25.02
N LEU A 19 -23.23 -1.19 -24.84
CA LEU A 19 -22.19 -1.99 -24.22
C LEU A 19 -20.99 -1.94 -25.17
N ALA A 20 -19.83 -1.54 -24.66
CA ALA A 20 -18.57 -1.61 -25.38
C ALA A 20 -18.40 -3.02 -25.96
N LYS A 21 -18.22 -3.11 -27.28
CA LYS A 21 -18.07 -4.36 -28.01
C LYS A 21 -16.58 -4.68 -28.17
N ASP A 22 -16.22 -5.94 -27.99
CA ASP A 22 -14.90 -6.44 -28.34
C ASP A 22 -14.88 -6.99 -29.77
N HIS A 23 -13.86 -6.63 -30.54
CA HIS A 23 -13.67 -7.06 -31.93
C HIS A 23 -12.39 -7.89 -32.04
N ASP A 24 -12.52 -9.16 -32.38
CA ASP A 24 -11.39 -10.07 -32.52
C ASP A 24 -10.72 -9.98 -33.90
N VAL A 25 -9.39 -9.91 -33.91
CA VAL A 25 -8.56 -9.94 -35.12
C VAL A 25 -7.50 -11.03 -35.01
N ALA A 26 -7.53 -12.02 -35.89
CA ALA A 26 -6.50 -13.03 -35.98
C ALA A 26 -5.28 -12.52 -36.76
N VAL A 27 -4.07 -12.68 -36.21
CA VAL A 27 -2.80 -12.27 -36.81
C VAL A 27 -1.95 -13.49 -37.08
N GLY A 28 -1.48 -13.66 -38.31
CA GLY A 28 -0.69 -14.85 -38.67
C GLY A 28 -1.52 -16.13 -38.84
N ASP A 29 -2.84 -16.03 -38.99
CA ASP A 29 -3.70 -17.21 -39.16
C ASP A 29 -3.32 -18.01 -40.42
N ASN A 30 -3.37 -19.35 -40.35
CA ASN A 30 -2.89 -20.25 -41.41
C ASN A 30 -1.47 -19.96 -41.93
N ALA A 31 -0.58 -19.41 -41.09
CA ALA A 31 0.76 -18.96 -41.46
C ALA A 31 0.79 -17.86 -42.55
N ALA A 32 -0.29 -17.08 -42.68
CA ALA A 32 -0.38 -15.96 -43.60
C ALA A 32 0.20 -14.67 -43.02
N LEU A 33 0.75 -13.80 -43.88
CA LEU A 33 1.21 -12.47 -43.49
C LEU A 33 0.05 -11.47 -43.47
N SER A 34 -0.91 -11.66 -42.57
CA SER A 34 -2.16 -10.90 -42.56
C SER A 34 -2.76 -10.70 -41.17
N PHE A 35 -3.56 -9.63 -41.07
CA PHE A 35 -4.59 -9.44 -40.05
C PHE A 35 -5.94 -9.91 -40.63
N ASN A 36 -6.74 -10.65 -39.87
CA ASN A 36 -8.03 -11.18 -40.30
C ASN A 36 -9.12 -10.94 -39.24
N PRO A 37 -10.09 -10.05 -39.48
CA PRO A 37 -10.23 -9.21 -40.68
C PRO A 37 -9.08 -8.19 -40.80
N SER A 38 -8.77 -7.76 -42.03
CA SER A 38 -7.71 -6.77 -42.28
C SER A 38 -8.17 -5.33 -42.06
N SER A 39 -9.47 -5.11 -41.87
CA SER A 39 -10.04 -3.83 -41.46
C SER A 39 -11.35 -4.04 -40.71
N LEU A 40 -11.65 -3.15 -39.77
CA LEU A 40 -12.95 -3.08 -39.09
C LEU A 40 -13.67 -1.79 -39.49
N THR A 41 -15.00 -1.88 -39.65
CA THR A 41 -15.89 -0.72 -39.84
C THR A 41 -16.89 -0.67 -38.69
N ASP A 42 -17.45 0.52 -38.45
CA ASP A 42 -18.48 0.74 -37.43
C ASP A 42 -18.02 0.39 -35.99
N VAL A 43 -16.74 0.61 -35.70
CA VAL A 43 -16.20 0.52 -34.34
C VAL A 43 -16.50 1.81 -33.59
N GLU A 44 -17.07 1.73 -32.39
CA GLU A 44 -17.52 2.91 -31.62
C GLU A 44 -16.51 3.31 -30.52
N ASN A 45 -16.68 4.50 -29.95
CA ASN A 45 -15.88 4.93 -28.79
C ASN A 45 -16.14 4.00 -27.59
N GLY A 46 -15.07 3.48 -27.01
CA GLY A 46 -15.12 2.55 -25.90
C GLY A 46 -15.08 1.07 -26.30
N ASP A 47 -15.27 0.73 -27.58
CA ASP A 47 -15.03 -0.62 -28.10
C ASP A 47 -13.56 -1.02 -27.94
N THR A 48 -13.30 -2.32 -27.84
CA THR A 48 -11.96 -2.89 -27.83
C THR A 48 -11.69 -3.68 -29.11
N VAL A 49 -10.43 -3.72 -29.54
CA VAL A 49 -9.98 -4.58 -30.63
C VAL A 49 -8.87 -5.48 -30.10
N THR A 50 -9.12 -6.79 -30.08
CA THR A 50 -8.21 -7.80 -29.53
C THR A 50 -7.53 -8.57 -30.66
N PHE A 51 -6.23 -8.41 -30.79
CA PHE A 51 -5.39 -9.02 -31.82
C PHE A 51 -4.79 -10.33 -31.31
N HIS A 52 -5.22 -11.45 -31.86
CA HIS A 52 -4.74 -12.79 -31.52
C HIS A 52 -3.64 -13.22 -32.48
N PHE A 53 -2.39 -13.24 -32.05
CA PHE A 53 -1.25 -13.76 -32.82
C PHE A 53 -1.22 -15.29 -32.74
N ILE A 54 -1.48 -15.93 -33.88
CA ILE A 54 -1.72 -17.38 -33.99
C ILE A 54 -0.47 -18.11 -34.49
N SER A 55 0.35 -17.48 -35.33
CA SER A 55 1.60 -18.07 -35.80
C SER A 55 2.60 -17.01 -36.27
N GLY A 56 3.86 -17.41 -36.40
CA GLY A 56 4.94 -16.53 -36.85
C GLY A 56 5.37 -15.51 -35.79
N ASN A 57 6.18 -14.53 -36.23
CA ASN A 57 6.59 -13.38 -35.44
C ASN A 57 6.06 -12.11 -36.10
N HIS A 58 5.18 -11.41 -35.39
CA HIS A 58 4.41 -10.29 -35.90
C HIS A 58 4.34 -9.15 -34.87
N THR A 59 3.88 -7.99 -35.31
CA THR A 59 3.62 -6.84 -34.42
C THR A 59 2.29 -6.21 -34.81
N LEU A 60 1.72 -5.45 -33.89
CA LEU A 60 0.74 -4.41 -34.14
C LEU A 60 1.42 -3.06 -33.85
N THR A 61 1.81 -2.34 -34.90
CA THR A 61 2.52 -1.08 -34.77
C THR A 61 1.73 0.01 -35.48
N GLN A 62 1.40 1.10 -34.79
CA GLN A 62 0.59 2.18 -35.33
C GLN A 62 1.40 3.02 -36.32
N SER A 63 0.76 3.38 -37.42
CA SER A 63 1.29 4.26 -38.46
C SER A 63 0.30 5.38 -38.79
N THR A 64 0.58 6.11 -39.86
CA THR A 64 -0.35 7.05 -40.48
C THR A 64 -0.78 6.51 -41.84
N PHE A 65 -1.91 6.99 -42.35
CA PHE A 65 -2.38 6.62 -43.69
C PHE A 65 -1.31 6.86 -44.78
N ASP A 66 -0.59 7.98 -44.67
CA ASP A 66 0.40 8.42 -45.66
C ASP A 66 1.74 7.68 -45.52
N GLU A 67 2.08 7.18 -44.32
CA GLU A 67 3.34 6.49 -44.02
C GLU A 67 3.09 5.09 -43.42
N PRO A 68 2.53 4.12 -44.19
CA PRO A 68 2.00 2.87 -43.67
C PRO A 68 3.00 1.96 -42.96
N CYS A 69 4.27 1.99 -43.36
CA CYS A 69 5.34 1.13 -42.82
C CYS A 69 6.28 1.86 -41.85
N LYS A 70 5.84 2.99 -41.30
CA LYS A 70 6.62 3.82 -40.38
C LYS A 70 5.87 3.95 -39.05
N TYR A 71 6.59 3.77 -37.95
CA TYR A 71 6.04 3.96 -36.62
C TYR A 71 5.61 5.43 -36.43
N LYS A 72 4.36 5.62 -35.99
CA LYS A 72 3.86 6.92 -35.55
C LYS A 72 4.37 7.18 -34.14
N GLU A 73 5.16 8.24 -33.96
CA GLU A 73 5.68 8.64 -32.65
C GLU A 73 4.56 8.77 -31.60
N GLY A 74 4.73 8.12 -30.45
CA GLY A 74 3.71 8.06 -29.39
C GLY A 74 2.49 7.19 -29.73
N GLY A 75 2.51 6.47 -30.84
CA GLY A 75 1.47 5.54 -31.26
C GLY A 75 1.60 4.16 -30.61
N VAL A 76 0.57 3.34 -30.78
CA VAL A 76 0.51 1.96 -30.28
C VAL A 76 1.66 1.13 -30.86
N ASP A 77 2.32 0.34 -30.02
CA ASP A 77 3.27 -0.68 -30.45
C ASP A 77 3.17 -1.89 -29.54
N SER A 78 2.87 -3.06 -30.11
CA SER A 78 2.84 -4.32 -29.36
C SER A 78 4.23 -4.89 -29.09
N GLY A 79 5.27 -4.41 -29.76
CA GLY A 79 6.51 -5.14 -29.89
C GLY A 79 6.34 -6.48 -30.65
N TYR A 80 7.42 -7.25 -30.73
CA TYR A 80 7.45 -8.55 -31.43
C TYR A 80 6.73 -9.64 -30.65
N GLN A 81 5.72 -10.22 -31.30
CA GLN A 81 4.88 -11.30 -30.81
C GLN A 81 5.30 -12.59 -31.53
N ASP A 82 6.39 -13.21 -31.05
CA ASP A 82 6.96 -14.43 -31.65
C ASP A 82 6.30 -15.70 -31.10
N VAL A 83 5.31 -16.22 -31.82
CA VAL A 83 4.55 -17.41 -31.43
C VAL A 83 5.41 -18.69 -31.46
N GLN A 84 6.56 -18.70 -32.15
CA GLN A 84 7.43 -19.88 -32.28
C GLN A 84 8.55 -19.95 -31.23
N ASN A 85 9.06 -18.80 -30.78
CA ASN A 85 10.08 -18.73 -29.73
C ASN A 85 9.51 -18.59 -28.31
N VAL A 86 8.21 -18.28 -28.18
CA VAL A 86 7.46 -18.51 -26.95
C VAL A 86 7.13 -20.00 -26.89
N GLY A 87 7.88 -20.76 -26.08
CA GLY A 87 7.76 -22.22 -25.99
C GLY A 87 6.32 -22.69 -25.72
N GLY A 88 5.63 -23.11 -26.79
CA GLY A 88 4.45 -23.98 -26.77
C GLY A 88 3.09 -23.30 -26.56
N GLY A 89 2.48 -22.80 -27.64
CA GLY A 89 1.04 -23.01 -27.90
C GLY A 89 0.01 -22.01 -27.37
N SER A 90 0.39 -20.88 -26.77
CA SER A 90 -0.57 -19.79 -26.46
C SER A 90 -0.74 -18.84 -27.64
N ARG A 91 -1.98 -18.54 -28.04
CA ARG A 91 -2.26 -17.37 -28.89
C ARG A 91 -1.85 -16.12 -28.10
N LEU A 92 -0.81 -15.39 -28.53
CA LEU A 92 -0.47 -14.11 -27.90
C LEU A 92 -1.59 -13.14 -28.24
N HIS A 93 -2.02 -12.28 -27.32
CA HIS A 93 -3.04 -11.28 -27.59
C HIS A 93 -2.58 -9.88 -27.22
N TYR A 94 -3.00 -8.89 -28.00
CA TYR A 94 -2.78 -7.48 -27.73
C TYR A 94 -4.09 -6.75 -27.94
N THR A 95 -4.57 -6.01 -26.94
CA THR A 95 -5.86 -5.31 -27.00
C THR A 95 -5.66 -3.80 -27.01
N ILE A 96 -6.37 -3.12 -27.90
CA ILE A 96 -6.47 -1.66 -27.91
C ILE A 96 -7.90 -1.23 -27.57
N THR A 97 -8.04 -0.12 -26.86
CA THR A 97 -9.33 0.57 -26.68
C THR A 97 -9.46 1.69 -27.70
N VAL A 98 -10.60 1.77 -28.38
CA VAL A 98 -10.89 2.84 -29.34
C VAL A 98 -11.42 4.06 -28.60
N ASN A 99 -10.56 5.07 -28.41
CA ASN A 99 -10.90 6.30 -27.69
C ASN A 99 -11.45 7.42 -28.61
N ASP A 100 -11.16 7.35 -29.91
CA ASP A 100 -11.69 8.25 -30.93
C ASP A 100 -12.02 7.49 -32.22
N ALA A 101 -13.27 7.06 -32.34
CA ALA A 101 -13.86 6.36 -33.46
C ALA A 101 -14.12 7.28 -34.68
N SER A 102 -14.03 8.60 -34.50
CA SER A 102 -14.22 9.57 -35.59
C SER A 102 -12.98 9.72 -36.48
N THR A 103 -11.82 9.25 -35.99
CA THR A 103 -10.55 9.26 -36.72
C THR A 103 -10.14 7.84 -37.10
N PRO A 104 -9.90 7.53 -38.40
CA PRO A 104 -9.42 6.21 -38.81
C PRO A 104 -8.05 5.89 -38.20
N LEU A 105 -7.88 4.66 -37.70
CA LEU A 105 -6.62 4.19 -37.14
C LEU A 105 -5.93 3.23 -38.12
N TRP A 106 -4.60 3.34 -38.21
CA TRP A 106 -3.77 2.68 -39.22
C TRP A 106 -2.63 1.93 -38.54
N PHE A 107 -2.42 0.67 -38.90
CA PHE A 107 -1.42 -0.20 -38.27
C PHE A 107 -0.69 -1.06 -39.31
N PHE A 108 0.51 -1.51 -38.96
CA PHE A 108 1.32 -2.43 -39.75
C PHE A 108 2.07 -3.44 -38.88
N CYS A 109 2.59 -4.48 -39.53
CA CYS A 109 3.57 -5.38 -38.93
C CYS A 109 4.99 -4.90 -39.25
N ALA A 110 5.76 -4.59 -38.20
CA ALA A 110 7.12 -4.07 -38.25
C ALA A 110 8.19 -5.14 -38.51
N GLN A 111 7.82 -6.42 -38.52
CA GLN A 111 8.70 -7.51 -38.92
C GLN A 111 9.23 -7.27 -40.33
N THR A 112 10.53 -7.50 -40.51
CA THR A 112 11.26 -7.22 -41.75
C THR A 112 10.49 -7.71 -42.98
N ALA A 113 10.20 -6.79 -43.90
CA ALA A 113 9.47 -6.99 -45.15
C ALA A 113 7.99 -7.42 -45.05
N HIS A 114 7.37 -7.50 -43.87
CA HIS A 114 5.96 -7.87 -43.75
C HIS A 114 5.04 -6.74 -44.22
N CYS A 115 5.26 -5.51 -43.74
CA CYS A 115 4.46 -4.36 -44.18
C CYS A 115 4.56 -4.09 -45.69
N THR A 116 5.78 -4.15 -46.25
CA THR A 116 5.99 -3.95 -47.70
C THR A 116 5.42 -5.08 -48.56
N ARG A 117 5.00 -6.19 -47.96
CA ARG A 117 4.22 -7.26 -48.61
C ARG A 117 2.71 -7.10 -48.42
N GLY A 118 2.27 -6.02 -47.75
CA GLY A 118 0.88 -5.65 -47.55
C GLY A 118 0.29 -6.06 -46.21
N MET A 119 1.10 -6.42 -45.21
CA MET A 119 0.64 -6.77 -43.87
C MET A 119 0.33 -5.52 -43.06
N VAL A 120 -0.87 -4.97 -43.28
CA VAL A 120 -1.40 -3.75 -42.66
C VAL A 120 -2.84 -3.95 -42.19
N PHE A 121 -3.30 -3.12 -41.25
CA PHE A 121 -4.63 -3.17 -40.64
C PHE A 121 -5.23 -1.78 -40.45
N ALA A 122 -6.55 -1.64 -40.53
CA ALA A 122 -7.25 -0.36 -40.33
C ALA A 122 -8.52 -0.48 -39.49
N VAL A 123 -8.80 0.54 -38.68
CA VAL A 123 -10.08 0.72 -37.96
C VAL A 123 -10.79 1.93 -38.53
N ASN A 124 -12.07 1.77 -38.87
CA ASN A 124 -12.95 2.78 -39.46
C ASN A 124 -12.34 3.50 -40.69
N PRO A 125 -11.79 2.79 -41.70
CA PRO A 125 -11.34 3.44 -42.94
C PRO A 125 -12.52 4.15 -43.62
N THR A 126 -12.26 5.32 -44.19
CA THR A 126 -13.29 6.15 -44.82
C THR A 126 -13.26 6.03 -46.34
N THR A 127 -14.24 6.63 -47.01
CA THR A 127 -14.28 6.63 -48.48
C THR A 127 -13.15 7.45 -49.11
N ASP A 128 -12.68 8.49 -48.41
CA ASP A 128 -11.53 9.34 -48.79
C ASP A 128 -10.18 8.74 -48.37
N LYS A 129 -10.16 7.82 -47.40
CA LYS A 129 -8.99 7.05 -46.99
C LYS A 129 -9.32 5.57 -46.94
N PRO A 130 -9.46 4.90 -48.10
CA PRO A 130 -9.86 3.51 -48.13
C PRO A 130 -8.70 2.57 -47.77
N PHE A 131 -8.99 1.46 -47.09
CA PHE A 131 -7.99 0.44 -46.74
C PHE A 131 -7.19 -0.06 -47.96
N SER A 132 -7.83 -0.14 -49.13
CA SER A 132 -7.16 -0.59 -50.36
C SER A 132 -6.02 0.32 -50.80
N GLU A 133 -6.16 1.64 -50.59
CA GLU A 133 -5.11 2.61 -50.90
C GLU A 133 -3.98 2.51 -49.89
N PHE A 134 -4.31 2.42 -48.60
CA PHE A 134 -3.33 2.21 -47.52
C PHE A 134 -2.45 0.96 -47.76
N GLN A 135 -3.08 -0.16 -48.12
CA GLN A 135 -2.36 -1.40 -48.43
C GLN A 135 -1.55 -1.30 -49.73
N ALA A 136 -2.04 -0.59 -50.75
CA ALA A 136 -1.30 -0.38 -51.99
C ALA A 136 -0.04 0.48 -51.76
N THR A 137 -0.16 1.56 -50.97
CA THR A 137 0.97 2.40 -50.57
C THR A 137 2.01 1.57 -49.81
N ALA A 138 1.58 0.72 -48.87
CA ALA A 138 2.49 -0.18 -48.15
C ALA A 138 3.29 -1.09 -49.10
N LYS A 139 2.62 -1.69 -50.09
CA LYS A 139 3.26 -2.57 -51.10
C LYS A 139 4.18 -1.83 -52.07
N GLY A 140 4.00 -0.52 -52.23
CA GLY A 140 4.84 0.33 -53.08
C GLY A 140 6.17 0.72 -52.45
N ILE A 141 6.34 0.51 -51.14
CA ILE A 141 7.55 0.88 -50.40
C ILE A 141 8.68 -0.12 -50.67
N THR A 142 9.84 0.39 -51.13
CA THR A 142 11.05 -0.43 -51.30
C THR A 142 11.75 -0.62 -49.94
N PRO A 143 12.09 -1.86 -49.53
CA PRO A 143 12.84 -2.09 -48.30
C PRO A 143 14.21 -1.40 -48.32
N GLY A 144 14.48 -0.50 -47.37
CA GLY A 144 15.81 0.12 -47.16
C GLY A 144 16.13 1.39 -47.96
N SER A 145 15.15 2.11 -48.53
CA SER A 145 15.38 3.44 -49.13
C SER A 145 15.59 4.54 -48.07
N GLU A 146 16.32 5.62 -48.40
CA GLU A 146 16.56 6.77 -47.49
C GLU A 146 15.26 7.49 -47.06
N GLU A 147 14.18 7.38 -47.84
CA GLU A 147 12.84 7.86 -47.48
C GLU A 147 12.11 6.98 -46.46
N ASN A 148 12.68 5.81 -46.13
CA ASN A 148 12.06 4.80 -45.29
C ASN A 148 12.98 4.53 -44.08
N PRO A 149 12.99 5.43 -43.07
CA PRO A 149 13.76 5.20 -41.86
C PRO A 149 13.34 3.86 -41.26
N ALA A 150 14.31 2.98 -41.03
CA ALA A 150 14.05 1.68 -40.41
C ALA A 150 13.27 1.90 -39.11
N TYR A 151 12.32 1.01 -38.82
CA TYR A 151 11.87 0.81 -37.45
C TYR A 151 13.12 0.61 -36.59
N THR A 152 13.53 1.64 -35.86
CA THR A 152 14.52 1.52 -34.81
C THR A 152 13.79 0.89 -33.64
N PRO A 153 14.08 -0.37 -33.28
CA PRO A 153 13.49 -0.96 -32.10
C PRO A 153 13.86 -0.06 -30.93
N THR A 154 12.91 0.71 -30.45
CA THR A 154 12.98 1.26 -29.11
C THR A 154 13.03 0.01 -28.25
N VAL A 155 14.17 -0.23 -27.59
CA VAL A 155 14.29 -1.29 -26.59
C VAL A 155 13.43 -0.86 -25.40
N ASN A 156 12.11 -0.99 -25.57
CA ASN A 156 11.07 -0.85 -24.59
C ASN A 156 10.32 -2.17 -24.62
N SER A 157 10.76 -3.10 -23.78
CA SER A 157 10.07 -4.35 -23.50
C SER A 157 10.30 -4.57 -22.01
N THR A 158 9.33 -4.36 -21.13
CA THR A 158 7.88 -4.19 -21.29
C THR A 158 7.35 -3.58 -19.98
N ASP A 159 6.45 -2.59 -20.04
CA ASP A 159 5.39 -2.53 -19.04
C ASP A 159 4.07 -1.98 -19.65
N SER A 160 3.09 -2.89 -19.62
CA SER A 160 1.64 -2.75 -19.37
C SER A 160 0.76 -1.72 -20.10
N ALA A 161 -0.38 -2.21 -20.63
CA ALA A 161 -1.68 -1.52 -20.59
C ALA A 161 -2.59 -2.33 -19.64
N VAL A 162 -2.79 -1.89 -18.40
CA VAL A 162 -3.97 -1.17 -17.87
C VAL A 162 -5.31 -1.89 -18.07
N ILE A 163 -5.93 -2.30 -16.96
CA ILE A 163 -7.38 -2.45 -16.83
C ILE A 163 -7.84 -1.63 -15.62
N ASN A 164 -8.73 -0.68 -15.89
CA ASN A 164 -9.50 0.06 -14.90
C ASN A 164 -10.64 -0.82 -14.37
N SER A 165 -10.90 -0.77 -13.05
CA SER A 165 -12.00 -1.47 -12.39
C SER A 165 -13.08 -0.50 -11.92
N GLY A 166 -14.35 -0.89 -12.09
CA GLY A 166 -15.53 -0.31 -11.43
C GLY A 166 -16.79 -1.10 -11.83
N ALA A 167 -17.17 -2.16 -11.08
CA ALA A 167 -18.15 -2.18 -9.97
C ALA A 167 -19.62 -2.12 -10.48
N THR A 168 -20.62 -2.92 -10.08
CA THR A 168 -20.94 -3.64 -8.83
C THR A 168 -22.04 -4.70 -9.04
N SER A 169 -22.08 -5.66 -8.10
CA SER A 169 -23.26 -6.31 -7.48
C SER A 169 -24.19 -7.28 -8.25
N ALA A 170 -24.15 -8.54 -7.80
CA ALA A 170 -25.36 -9.25 -7.39
C ALA A 170 -25.09 -10.11 -6.14
N VAL A 171 -25.65 -9.67 -5.02
CA VAL A 171 -25.89 -10.49 -3.82
C VAL A 171 -27.16 -11.30 -4.09
N MET A 172 -27.16 -12.61 -3.82
CA MET A 172 -28.21 -13.21 -2.99
C MET A 172 -27.81 -14.61 -2.52
N SER A 173 -27.67 -14.68 -1.19
CA SER A 173 -27.91 -15.85 -0.36
C SER A 173 -29.24 -16.53 -0.70
N MET A 174 -29.23 -17.86 -0.85
CA MET A 174 -30.39 -18.66 -0.49
C MET A 174 -30.00 -19.74 0.51
N THR A 175 -30.87 -19.87 1.49
CA THR A 175 -30.72 -20.46 2.82
C THR A 175 -30.85 -21.98 2.86
N ARG A 176 -30.35 -22.54 3.96
CA ARG A 176 -30.34 -23.95 4.38
C ARG A 176 -31.69 -24.68 4.35
N SER A 177 -31.60 -25.93 3.92
CA SER A 177 -32.36 -27.16 4.21
C SER A 177 -32.51 -27.84 2.86
N TRP A 178 -32.11 -29.09 2.62
CA TRP A 178 -32.65 -30.30 3.21
C TRP A 178 -31.51 -31.32 3.42
N LEU A 179 -31.24 -31.68 4.68
CA LEU A 179 -30.64 -32.97 5.02
C LEU A 179 -31.80 -33.95 5.25
N ALA A 180 -31.58 -35.22 4.89
CA ALA A 180 -32.48 -36.36 5.01
C ALA A 180 -33.46 -36.60 3.83
N LEU A 181 -32.95 -37.13 2.71
CA LEU A 181 -33.41 -38.42 2.13
C LEU A 181 -32.58 -38.89 0.90
N GLY A 182 -31.25 -38.77 0.93
CA GLY A 182 -30.39 -39.20 -0.19
C GLY A 182 -29.36 -40.29 0.13
N LEU A 183 -29.25 -40.72 1.40
CA LEU A 183 -28.17 -41.59 1.88
C LEU A 183 -28.36 -43.10 1.56
N ALA A 184 -29.38 -43.47 0.80
CA ALA A 184 -29.61 -44.87 0.40
C ALA A 184 -29.37 -45.16 -1.10
N VAL A 185 -29.18 -44.13 -1.94
CA VAL A 185 -28.86 -44.32 -3.38
C VAL A 185 -27.33 -44.26 -3.61
N VAL A 186 -26.59 -43.62 -2.72
CA VAL A 186 -25.13 -43.45 -2.83
C VAL A 186 -24.36 -44.78 -2.72
N ASN A 187 -24.82 -45.73 -1.89
CA ASN A 187 -24.09 -46.99 -1.66
C ASN A 187 -24.35 -48.12 -2.67
N LEU A 188 -25.28 -47.97 -3.62
CA LEU A 188 -25.52 -48.99 -4.66
C LEU A 188 -25.02 -48.59 -6.06
N LEU A 189 -24.53 -47.35 -6.24
CA LEU A 189 -23.97 -46.86 -7.51
C LEU A 189 -22.45 -46.59 -7.46
N LEU A 190 -21.84 -46.72 -6.28
CA LEU A 190 -20.41 -46.46 -6.05
C LEU A 190 -19.42 -47.39 -6.80
N PRO A 191 -19.74 -48.62 -7.24
CA PRO A 191 -18.82 -49.37 -8.11
C PRO A 191 -19.06 -49.19 -9.62
N LEU A 192 -20.14 -48.51 -10.03
CA LEU A 192 -20.54 -48.38 -11.46
C LEU A 192 -20.34 -46.98 -12.05
N MET A 193 -20.05 -45.96 -11.23
CA MET A 193 -19.67 -44.61 -11.68
C MET A 193 -18.19 -44.26 -11.44
N MET A 194 -17.34 -45.25 -11.16
CA MET A 194 -15.87 -45.09 -11.09
C MET A 194 -15.14 -45.71 -12.30
N ARG A 195 -15.74 -45.61 -13.49
CA ARG A 195 -15.06 -45.83 -14.76
C ARG A 195 -15.44 -44.70 -15.72
N HIS A 196 -14.45 -43.85 -16.03
CA HIS A 196 -14.53 -42.71 -16.96
C HIS A 196 -15.39 -41.50 -16.54
N LEU A 197 -14.86 -40.68 -15.63
CA LEU A 197 -14.92 -39.22 -15.83
C LEU A 197 -13.51 -38.74 -16.16
N SER A 198 -13.05 -39.08 -17.36
CA SER A 198 -11.79 -38.59 -17.93
C SER A 198 -11.88 -37.15 -18.46
N SER A 199 -13.06 -36.53 -18.38
CA SER A 199 -13.35 -35.17 -18.82
C SER A 199 -13.98 -34.36 -17.69
N PHE A 200 -13.28 -33.30 -17.27
CA PHE A 200 -13.89 -32.19 -16.56
C PHE A 200 -14.73 -31.39 -17.58
N PRO A 201 -15.89 -30.81 -17.21
CA PRO A 201 -16.79 -30.16 -18.16
C PRO A 201 -16.32 -28.75 -18.56
N LEU A 202 -15.02 -28.49 -18.52
CA LEU A 202 -14.38 -27.29 -19.04
C LEU A 202 -13.19 -27.73 -19.90
N ASP A 203 -12.95 -26.98 -20.97
CA ASP A 203 -11.78 -27.16 -21.82
C ASP A 203 -10.49 -26.78 -21.06
N ASP A 204 -9.34 -27.33 -21.51
CA ASP A 204 -8.06 -27.20 -20.81
C ASP A 204 -7.61 -25.73 -20.66
N ASP A 205 -7.99 -24.86 -21.60
CA ASP A 205 -7.75 -23.41 -21.58
C ASP A 205 -8.57 -22.71 -20.49
N LEU A 206 -9.83 -23.06 -20.31
CA LEU A 206 -10.68 -22.55 -19.22
C LEU A 206 -10.18 -23.04 -17.85
N ILE A 207 -9.72 -24.29 -17.76
CA ILE A 207 -9.09 -24.80 -16.53
C ILE A 207 -7.81 -24.02 -16.24
N GLN A 208 -6.96 -23.78 -17.25
CA GLN A 208 -5.74 -22.99 -17.09
C GLN A 208 -6.07 -21.57 -16.63
N LEU A 209 -7.06 -20.92 -17.25
CA LEU A 209 -7.51 -19.58 -16.87
C LEU A 209 -7.96 -19.54 -15.40
N VAL A 210 -8.79 -20.50 -14.97
CA VAL A 210 -9.22 -20.61 -13.57
C VAL A 210 -8.01 -20.78 -12.63
N LEU A 211 -7.06 -21.64 -12.99
CA LEU A 211 -5.85 -21.86 -12.19
C LEU A 211 -4.97 -20.61 -12.10
N CYS A 212 -4.86 -19.82 -13.17
CA CYS A 212 -4.12 -18.55 -13.18
C CYS A 212 -4.78 -17.46 -12.32
N HIS A 213 -6.08 -17.56 -12.03
CA HIS A 213 -6.81 -16.62 -11.18
C HIS A 213 -6.89 -17.06 -9.71
N LEU A 214 -6.23 -18.16 -9.34
CA LEU A 214 -6.21 -18.57 -7.94
C LEU A 214 -5.41 -17.55 -7.10
N PRO A 215 -5.89 -17.22 -5.89
CA PRO A 215 -5.33 -16.12 -5.12
C PRO A 215 -3.95 -16.45 -4.52
N ASP A 216 -3.68 -17.74 -4.25
CA ASP A 216 -2.47 -18.17 -3.58
C ASP A 216 -2.11 -19.64 -3.88
N PHE A 217 -0.89 -20.02 -3.47
CA PHE A 217 -0.37 -21.38 -3.66
C PHE A 217 -1.12 -22.44 -2.82
N SER A 218 -1.80 -22.05 -1.74
CA SER A 218 -2.64 -22.96 -0.95
C SER A 218 -3.88 -23.39 -1.73
N SER A 219 -4.49 -22.43 -2.42
CA SER A 219 -5.61 -22.60 -3.33
C SER A 219 -5.20 -23.44 -4.54
N LEU A 220 -4.03 -23.17 -5.14
CA LEU A 220 -3.47 -23.98 -6.22
C LEU A 220 -3.24 -25.43 -5.80
N ARG A 221 -2.67 -25.65 -4.61
CA ARG A 221 -2.45 -27.00 -4.07
C ARG A 221 -3.78 -27.73 -3.84
N SER A 222 -4.77 -27.06 -3.27
CA SER A 222 -6.10 -27.63 -3.06
C SER A 222 -6.77 -28.00 -4.40
N ALA A 223 -6.70 -27.11 -5.40
CA ALA A 223 -7.27 -27.33 -6.73
C ALA A 223 -6.61 -28.52 -7.45
N THR A 224 -5.29 -28.58 -7.44
CA THR A 224 -4.52 -29.68 -8.09
C THR A 224 -4.72 -31.03 -7.42
N LEU A 225 -5.04 -31.07 -6.12
CA LEU A 225 -5.38 -32.32 -5.41
C LEU A 225 -6.85 -32.75 -5.59
N SER A 226 -7.72 -31.86 -6.06
CA SER A 226 -9.16 -32.12 -6.16
C SER A 226 -9.56 -32.95 -7.39
N CYS A 227 -8.84 -32.85 -8.51
CA CYS A 227 -9.23 -33.46 -9.78
C CYS A 227 -8.03 -33.78 -10.68
N GLN A 228 -8.05 -34.96 -11.31
CA GLN A 228 -6.99 -35.40 -12.23
C GLN A 228 -6.90 -34.55 -13.52
N ALA A 229 -8.01 -33.98 -14.00
CA ALA A 229 -8.01 -33.08 -15.15
C ALA A 229 -7.32 -31.75 -14.80
N ILE A 230 -7.66 -31.15 -13.65
CA ILE A 230 -7.02 -29.93 -13.14
C ILE A 230 -5.53 -30.15 -12.92
N TYR A 231 -5.15 -31.27 -12.29
CA TYR A 231 -3.74 -31.64 -12.12
C TYR A 231 -3.00 -31.78 -13.46
N ARG A 232 -3.64 -32.33 -14.48
CA ARG A 232 -3.05 -32.50 -15.82
C ARG A 232 -2.76 -31.16 -16.48
N VAL A 233 -3.70 -30.21 -16.40
CA VAL A 233 -3.54 -28.85 -16.94
C VAL A 233 -2.44 -28.11 -16.19
N TRP A 234 -2.42 -28.16 -14.85
CA TRP A 234 -1.32 -27.60 -14.06
C TRP A 234 0.03 -28.19 -14.45
N ARG A 235 0.13 -29.51 -14.64
CA ARG A 235 1.37 -30.16 -15.10
C ARG A 235 1.78 -29.78 -16.53
N ALA A 236 0.84 -29.42 -17.39
CA ALA A 236 1.12 -28.98 -18.75
C ALA A 236 1.64 -27.53 -18.79
N TYR A 237 1.14 -26.66 -17.90
CA TYR A 237 1.47 -25.23 -17.86
C TYR A 237 1.93 -24.74 -16.48
N PRO A 238 2.89 -25.41 -15.81
CA PRO A 238 3.21 -25.13 -14.41
C PRO A 238 3.81 -23.74 -14.24
N VAL A 239 4.64 -23.30 -15.19
CA VAL A 239 5.32 -22.00 -15.12
C VAL A 239 4.32 -20.85 -15.21
N GLN A 240 3.40 -20.92 -16.17
CA GLN A 240 2.39 -19.88 -16.37
C GLN A 240 1.44 -19.79 -15.18
N ILE A 241 0.95 -20.94 -14.71
CA ILE A 241 0.00 -20.99 -13.60
C ILE A 241 0.65 -20.54 -12.29
N GLU A 242 1.83 -21.06 -11.96
CA GLU A 242 2.52 -20.68 -10.72
C GLU A 242 2.95 -19.21 -10.74
N TYR A 243 3.37 -18.68 -11.89
CA TYR A 243 3.70 -17.27 -12.04
C TYR A 243 2.47 -16.36 -11.88
N ALA A 244 1.34 -16.71 -12.49
CA ALA A 244 0.10 -15.96 -12.31
C ALA A 244 -0.38 -16.01 -10.84
N VAL A 245 -0.32 -17.17 -10.19
CA VAL A 245 -0.66 -17.31 -8.76
C VAL A 245 0.30 -16.51 -7.89
N ALA A 246 1.60 -16.49 -8.20
CA ALA A 246 2.55 -15.61 -7.51
C ALA A 246 2.24 -14.14 -7.73
N ALA A 247 1.85 -13.73 -8.94
CA ALA A 247 1.48 -12.34 -9.22
C ALA A 247 0.23 -11.92 -8.45
N ASN A 248 -0.75 -12.82 -8.29
CA ASN A 248 -1.93 -12.58 -7.47
C ASN A 248 -1.58 -12.44 -5.98
N ALA A 249 -0.63 -13.24 -5.49
CA ALA A 249 -0.23 -13.24 -4.08
C ALA A 249 0.73 -12.08 -3.71
N VAL A 250 1.71 -11.77 -4.57
CA VAL A 250 2.78 -10.79 -4.33
C VAL A 250 2.39 -9.41 -4.84
N GLY A 251 1.59 -9.33 -5.90
CA GLY A 251 1.12 -8.10 -6.53
C GLY A 251 1.91 -7.68 -7.78
N CYS A 252 1.69 -6.43 -8.17
CA CYS A 252 2.12 -5.82 -9.45
C CYS A 252 3.64 -5.67 -9.66
N ALA A 253 4.46 -5.98 -8.66
CA ALA A 253 5.93 -5.89 -8.72
C ALA A 253 6.60 -7.26 -8.53
N LEU A 254 5.92 -8.36 -8.93
CA LEU A 254 6.45 -9.72 -8.84
C LEU A 254 7.87 -9.87 -9.44
N PRO A 255 8.20 -9.33 -10.63
CA PRO A 255 9.54 -9.49 -11.19
C PRO A 255 10.63 -8.89 -10.29
N GLN A 256 10.38 -7.72 -9.71
CA GLN A 256 11.32 -7.06 -8.81
C GLN A 256 11.41 -7.79 -7.46
N ALA A 257 10.30 -8.33 -6.95
CA ALA A 257 10.29 -9.18 -5.77
C ALA A 257 11.11 -10.46 -5.98
N LEU A 258 10.98 -11.07 -7.15
CA LEU A 258 11.72 -12.28 -7.52
C LEU A 258 13.22 -12.00 -7.67
N ARG A 259 13.57 -10.85 -8.25
CA ARG A 259 14.96 -10.40 -8.34
C ARG A 259 15.57 -10.26 -6.95
N LEU A 260 14.88 -9.61 -6.01
CA LEU A 260 15.33 -9.55 -4.62
C LEU A 260 15.47 -10.94 -3.99
N ALA A 261 14.48 -11.82 -4.18
CA ALA A 261 14.53 -13.19 -3.66
C ALA A 261 15.76 -13.96 -4.17
N ARG A 262 16.13 -13.78 -5.44
CA ARG A 262 17.31 -14.43 -6.03
C ARG A 262 18.61 -13.90 -5.48
N TYR A 263 18.73 -12.59 -5.25
CA TYR A 263 19.89 -12.02 -4.57
C TYR A 263 20.01 -12.53 -3.13
N GLU A 264 18.90 -12.59 -2.41
CA GLU A 264 18.90 -13.00 -1.00
C GLU A 264 19.15 -14.49 -0.79
N LEU A 265 18.64 -15.32 -1.70
CA LEU A 265 18.73 -16.78 -1.60
C LEU A 265 19.94 -17.37 -2.35
N SER A 266 20.73 -16.54 -3.03
CA SER A 266 21.97 -16.99 -3.68
C SER A 266 22.96 -17.48 -2.62
N THR A 267 23.32 -18.77 -2.70
CA THR A 267 24.20 -19.43 -1.71
C THR A 267 25.69 -19.30 -2.02
N ASP A 268 26.05 -18.92 -3.25
CA ASP A 268 27.44 -18.88 -3.70
C ASP A 268 27.77 -17.43 -4.09
N GLY A 269 28.82 -16.87 -3.48
CA GLY A 269 29.34 -15.53 -3.77
C GLY A 269 29.94 -15.36 -5.18
N GLY A 270 29.29 -15.92 -6.20
CA GLY A 270 29.59 -15.63 -7.60
C GLY A 270 29.17 -14.20 -7.92
N ASN A 271 30.08 -13.45 -8.56
CA ASN A 271 29.88 -12.07 -9.00
C ASN A 271 28.46 -11.83 -9.47
N ALA A 272 27.74 -11.04 -8.68
CA ALA A 272 26.39 -10.60 -8.95
C ALA A 272 26.43 -9.41 -9.93
N ASP A 273 27.12 -9.56 -11.07
CA ASP A 273 26.74 -8.80 -12.25
C ASP A 273 25.26 -9.11 -12.48
N ASP A 274 24.42 -8.08 -12.63
CA ASP A 274 22.95 -8.15 -12.63
C ASP A 274 22.38 -9.16 -13.64
N ALA A 275 22.41 -10.45 -13.28
CA ALA A 275 22.07 -11.57 -14.15
C ALA A 275 20.56 -11.88 -14.13
N TYR A 276 19.77 -11.11 -13.40
CA TYR A 276 18.33 -11.34 -13.22
C TYR A 276 17.53 -10.15 -13.78
N PRO A 277 17.02 -10.25 -15.01
CA PRO A 277 16.24 -9.19 -15.65
C PRO A 277 14.96 -8.86 -14.86
N GLU A 278 14.56 -7.59 -14.83
CA GLU A 278 13.28 -7.16 -14.25
C GLU A 278 12.06 -7.51 -15.13
N ASN A 279 12.28 -7.96 -16.36
CA ASN A 279 11.23 -8.05 -17.39
C ASN A 279 11.05 -9.47 -17.97
N ASP A 280 11.64 -10.49 -17.35
CA ASP A 280 11.38 -11.86 -17.79
C ASP A 280 9.93 -12.22 -17.45
N GLY A 281 9.20 -12.74 -18.45
CA GLY A 281 7.82 -13.19 -18.33
C GLY A 281 7.66 -14.38 -17.36
N PRO A 282 6.74 -15.32 -17.61
CA PRO A 282 6.59 -16.46 -16.72
C PRO A 282 7.91 -17.24 -16.59
N VAL A 283 8.55 -17.11 -15.43
CA VAL A 283 9.80 -17.79 -15.09
C VAL A 283 9.55 -18.81 -13.99
N ARG A 284 10.35 -19.88 -14.00
CA ARG A 284 10.31 -20.86 -12.92
C ARG A 284 10.73 -20.20 -11.61
N MET A 285 9.96 -20.48 -10.57
CA MET A 285 10.24 -20.07 -9.20
C MET A 285 10.31 -21.32 -8.33
N THR A 286 11.26 -21.34 -7.41
CA THR A 286 11.36 -22.33 -6.37
C THR A 286 10.39 -22.00 -5.24
N SER A 287 9.99 -23.01 -4.46
CA SER A 287 9.15 -22.79 -3.28
C SER A 287 9.80 -21.85 -2.25
N ARG A 288 11.14 -21.78 -2.22
CA ARG A 288 11.88 -20.88 -1.33
C ARG A 288 11.75 -19.42 -1.78
N GLU A 289 11.91 -19.15 -3.07
CA GLU A 289 11.69 -17.82 -3.65
C GLU A 289 10.24 -17.35 -3.43
N VAL A 290 9.25 -18.22 -3.70
CA VAL A 290 7.83 -17.89 -3.47
C VAL A 290 7.56 -17.52 -2.02
N ASN A 291 8.03 -18.33 -1.07
CA ASN A 291 7.79 -18.05 0.35
C ASN A 291 8.45 -16.73 0.79
N PHE A 292 9.66 -16.47 0.31
CA PHE A 292 10.37 -15.22 0.55
C PHE A 292 9.59 -14.03 0.01
N MET A 293 9.17 -14.09 -1.26
CA MET A 293 8.42 -12.99 -1.91
C MET A 293 7.09 -12.72 -1.22
N THR A 294 6.33 -13.76 -0.84
CA THR A 294 5.07 -13.57 -0.11
C THR A 294 5.31 -12.84 1.20
N THR A 295 6.34 -13.21 1.95
CA THR A 295 6.70 -12.52 3.20
C THR A 295 7.12 -11.07 2.95
N MET A 296 7.96 -10.86 1.94
CA MET A 296 8.44 -9.53 1.59
C MET A 296 7.34 -8.61 1.09
N SER A 297 6.38 -9.15 0.32
CA SER A 297 5.25 -8.39 -0.22
C SER A 297 4.40 -7.77 0.88
N GLU A 298 4.27 -8.43 2.03
CA GLU A 298 3.54 -7.90 3.18
C GLU A 298 4.27 -6.70 3.81
N ASN A 299 5.61 -6.74 3.89
CA ASN A 299 6.39 -5.59 4.36
C ASN A 299 6.29 -4.41 3.39
N VAL A 300 6.40 -4.68 2.09
CA VAL A 300 6.26 -3.63 1.05
C VAL A 300 4.84 -3.06 1.04
N ARG A 301 3.81 -3.89 1.26
CA ARG A 301 2.42 -3.45 1.43
C ARG A 301 2.26 -2.50 2.61
N GLN A 302 2.91 -2.78 3.75
CA GLN A 302 2.86 -1.90 4.91
C GLN A 302 3.57 -0.56 4.67
N LEU A 303 4.71 -0.55 3.96
CA LEU A 303 5.34 0.69 3.51
C LEU A 303 4.43 1.49 2.58
N GLU A 304 3.69 0.82 1.69
CA GLU A 304 2.71 1.45 0.81
C GLU A 304 1.53 2.02 1.60
N ASP A 305 1.03 1.33 2.62
CA ASP A 305 -0.01 1.85 3.51
C ASP A 305 0.45 3.16 4.18
N ILE A 306 1.71 3.23 4.64
CA ILE A 306 2.30 4.44 5.23
C ILE A 306 2.42 5.56 4.18
N PHE A 307 2.94 5.26 2.99
CA PHE A 307 3.06 6.23 1.90
C PHE A 307 1.69 6.78 1.49
N SER A 308 0.71 5.90 1.27
CA SER A 308 -0.65 6.28 0.92
C SER A 308 -1.27 7.19 1.97
N ARG A 309 -1.05 6.93 3.27
CA ARG A 309 -1.55 7.84 4.31
C ARG A 309 -0.94 9.23 4.24
N ARG A 310 0.36 9.31 3.93
CA ARG A 310 1.11 10.58 3.93
C ARG A 310 1.00 11.38 2.63
N HIS A 311 0.59 10.75 1.53
CA HIS A 311 0.60 11.39 0.21
C HIS A 311 -0.68 11.19 -0.62
N LYS A 312 -1.57 10.25 -0.24
CA LYS A 312 -2.81 9.93 -0.97
C LYS A 312 -4.09 10.21 -0.17
N CYS A 313 -4.21 9.63 1.02
CA CYS A 313 -5.40 9.73 1.86
C CYS A 313 -5.04 9.57 3.33
N ARG A 314 -5.09 10.66 4.11
CA ARG A 314 -4.71 10.64 5.53
C ARG A 314 -5.63 9.81 6.44
N ARG A 315 -6.83 9.46 5.97
CA ARG A 315 -7.92 8.90 6.79
C ARG A 315 -7.97 7.37 6.78
N LEU A 316 -7.48 6.74 5.72
CA LEU A 316 -7.63 5.30 5.53
C LEU A 316 -6.36 4.58 5.91
N SER A 317 -6.51 3.49 6.65
CA SER A 317 -5.37 2.75 7.18
C SER A 317 -4.63 1.93 6.13
N THR A 318 -5.33 1.57 5.06
CA THR A 318 -4.85 0.77 3.93
C THR A 318 -4.63 1.65 2.71
N SER A 319 -3.66 1.27 1.88
CA SER A 319 -3.33 1.96 0.64
C SER A 319 -4.56 2.24 -0.24
N GLN A 320 -4.63 3.47 -0.74
CA GLN A 320 -5.61 3.95 -1.71
C GLN A 320 -4.95 4.25 -3.06
N LEU A 321 -3.74 3.72 -3.28
CA LEU A 321 -3.06 3.84 -4.56
C LEU A 321 -3.81 3.04 -5.63
N THR A 322 -3.84 3.57 -6.86
CA THR A 322 -4.29 2.80 -8.03
C THR A 322 -3.32 1.67 -8.31
N TYR A 323 -3.72 0.70 -9.14
CA TYR A 323 -2.83 -0.40 -9.54
C TYR A 323 -1.49 0.10 -10.12
N ASP A 324 -1.53 1.14 -10.96
CA ASP A 324 -0.33 1.72 -11.57
C ASP A 324 0.49 2.54 -10.56
N GLU A 325 -0.14 3.25 -9.63
CA GLU A 325 0.55 3.95 -8.52
C GLU A 325 1.26 2.94 -7.60
N SER A 326 0.57 1.87 -7.19
CA SER A 326 1.17 0.77 -6.43
C SER A 326 2.31 0.11 -7.21
N ARG A 327 2.18 -0.07 -8.54
CA ARG A 327 3.25 -0.63 -9.37
C ARG A 327 4.51 0.22 -9.28
N ARG A 328 4.41 1.52 -9.53
CA ARG A 328 5.56 2.46 -9.47
C ARG A 328 6.20 2.51 -8.09
N PHE A 329 5.37 2.62 -7.03
CA PHE A 329 5.87 2.64 -5.65
C PHE A 329 6.59 1.35 -5.28
N ARG A 330 5.95 0.19 -5.48
CA ARG A 330 6.52 -1.12 -5.11
C ARG A 330 7.77 -1.44 -5.92
N GLN A 331 7.78 -1.16 -7.22
CA GLN A 331 8.98 -1.33 -8.05
C GLN A 331 10.14 -0.48 -7.51
N GLY A 332 9.90 0.79 -7.15
CA GLY A 332 10.89 1.64 -6.50
C GLY A 332 11.41 1.06 -5.18
N VAL A 333 10.51 0.58 -4.30
CA VAL A 333 10.90 -0.06 -3.03
C VAL A 333 11.78 -1.30 -3.26
N TYR A 334 11.38 -2.21 -4.15
CA TYR A 334 12.17 -3.41 -4.43
C TYR A 334 13.53 -3.10 -5.06
N ARG A 335 13.61 -2.10 -5.95
CA ARG A 335 14.89 -1.65 -6.52
C ARG A 335 15.83 -1.10 -5.45
N ILE A 336 15.31 -0.33 -4.49
CA ILE A 336 16.09 0.13 -3.33
C ILE A 336 16.49 -1.06 -2.45
N LEU A 337 15.60 -2.03 -2.19
CA LEU A 337 15.95 -3.23 -1.41
C LEU A 337 17.11 -4.00 -2.03
N VAL A 338 17.09 -4.22 -3.36
CA VAL A 338 18.21 -4.86 -4.07
C VAL A 338 19.48 -4.01 -3.96
N PHE A 339 19.36 -2.69 -4.13
CA PHE A 339 20.51 -1.78 -4.00
C PHE A 339 21.14 -1.84 -2.61
N CYS A 340 20.34 -1.77 -1.54
CA CYS A 340 20.80 -1.89 -0.17
C CYS A 340 21.36 -3.29 0.14
N ARG A 341 20.82 -4.34 -0.48
CA ARG A 341 21.36 -5.68 -0.32
C ARG A 341 22.78 -5.82 -0.86
N LEU A 342 23.06 -5.15 -1.98
CA LEU A 342 24.36 -5.20 -2.65
C LEU A 342 25.38 -4.22 -2.07
N TYR A 343 24.94 -3.00 -1.74
CA TYR A 343 25.83 -1.88 -1.41
C TYR A 343 25.55 -1.24 -0.06
N GLY A 344 24.51 -1.67 0.65
CA GLY A 344 24.08 -1.10 1.94
C GLY A 344 24.65 -1.84 3.14
N VAL A 345 24.14 -1.50 4.33
CA VAL A 345 24.58 -2.12 5.58
C VAL A 345 23.98 -3.52 5.68
N ASN A 346 24.85 -4.52 5.84
CA ASN A 346 24.47 -5.92 5.93
C ASN A 346 25.49 -6.68 6.78
N ASP A 347 25.19 -7.92 7.16
CA ASP A 347 26.04 -8.75 8.04
C ASP A 347 27.49 -8.90 7.55
N ARG A 348 27.74 -8.82 6.23
CA ARG A 348 29.09 -8.86 5.68
C ARG A 348 29.79 -7.52 5.93
N LEU A 349 29.14 -6.41 5.56
CA LEU A 349 29.68 -5.07 5.79
C LEU A 349 29.95 -4.87 7.29
N HIS A 350 29.00 -5.23 8.16
CA HIS A 350 29.13 -5.20 9.61
C HIS A 350 30.41 -5.81 10.16
N ARG A 351 30.88 -6.91 9.55
CA ARG A 351 32.12 -7.58 9.96
C ARG A 351 33.36 -6.79 9.54
N GLU A 352 33.27 -6.05 8.44
CA GLU A 352 34.31 -5.22 7.83
C GLU A 352 34.33 -3.79 8.42
N LEU A 353 33.25 -3.32 9.07
CA LEU A 353 33.11 -1.96 9.65
C LEU A 353 34.08 -1.63 10.81
N SER A 354 34.85 -2.61 11.29
CA SER A 354 35.93 -2.38 12.27
C SER A 354 37.25 -1.92 11.63
N GLU A 355 37.32 -1.86 10.30
CA GLU A 355 38.47 -1.39 9.53
C GLU A 355 38.23 0.05 9.01
N ASP A 356 39.30 0.86 8.96
CA ASP A 356 39.28 2.22 8.42
C ASP A 356 39.37 2.16 6.89
N TRP A 357 38.38 2.70 6.18
CA TRP A 357 38.33 2.67 4.73
C TRP A 357 39.12 3.83 4.13
N ASP A 358 40.01 3.53 3.18
CA ASP A 358 40.75 4.56 2.46
C ASP A 358 39.92 5.17 1.31
N ASP A 359 40.42 6.28 0.76
CA ASP A 359 39.76 7.02 -0.33
C ASP A 359 39.53 6.13 -1.57
N GLU A 360 40.41 5.14 -1.83
CA GLU A 360 40.31 4.23 -2.97
C GLU A 360 39.13 3.26 -2.82
N ALA A 361 38.94 2.68 -1.63
CA ALA A 361 37.79 1.84 -1.33
C ALA A 361 36.46 2.61 -1.42
N VAL A 362 36.43 3.85 -0.93
CA VAL A 362 35.25 4.73 -1.02
C VAL A 362 34.92 5.06 -2.47
N ASP A 363 35.91 5.39 -3.30
CA ASP A 363 35.73 5.69 -4.72
C ASP A 363 35.29 4.46 -5.53
N GLU A 364 35.85 3.27 -5.23
CA GLU A 364 35.41 2.02 -5.85
C GLU A 364 33.93 1.74 -5.55
N ALA A 365 33.51 1.84 -4.28
CA ALA A 365 32.13 1.63 -3.89
C ALA A 365 31.18 2.65 -4.55
N ARG A 366 31.59 3.92 -4.67
CA ARG A 366 30.84 4.96 -5.39
C ARG A 366 30.68 4.62 -6.87
N GLU A 367 31.73 4.13 -7.53
CA GLU A 367 31.67 3.74 -8.94
C GLU A 367 30.80 2.50 -9.15
N GLN A 368 30.87 1.49 -8.27
CA GLN A 368 30.01 0.31 -8.33
C GLN A 368 28.52 0.68 -8.21
N ARG A 369 28.16 1.54 -7.25
CA ARG A 369 26.80 2.07 -7.10
C ARG A 369 26.32 2.83 -8.34
N TYR A 370 27.20 3.65 -8.93
CA TYR A 370 26.91 4.36 -10.17
C TYR A 370 26.67 3.39 -11.33
N MET A 371 27.52 2.38 -11.52
CA MET A 371 27.38 1.41 -12.61
C MET A 371 26.08 0.61 -12.49
N PHE A 372 25.73 0.18 -11.29
CA PHE A 372 24.46 -0.50 -11.03
C PHE A 372 23.26 0.39 -11.36
N LEU A 373 23.20 1.62 -10.83
CA LEU A 373 22.04 2.50 -11.09
C LEU A 373 21.96 2.94 -12.55
N LYS A 374 23.09 3.02 -13.26
CA LYS A 374 23.13 3.44 -14.67
C LYS A 374 22.36 2.49 -15.60
N GLN A 375 22.12 1.24 -15.19
CA GLN A 375 21.37 0.27 -16.00
C GLN A 375 19.86 0.57 -16.08
N TYR A 376 19.31 1.33 -15.12
CA TYR A 376 17.88 1.66 -15.10
C TYR A 376 17.51 2.78 -16.07
N SER A 377 16.29 2.75 -16.59
CA SER A 377 15.72 3.84 -17.38
C SER A 377 15.58 5.13 -16.56
N THR A 378 15.46 6.28 -17.22
CA THR A 378 15.27 7.57 -16.51
C THR A 378 14.01 7.56 -15.65
N VAL A 379 12.93 6.94 -16.13
CA VAL A 379 11.66 6.80 -15.38
C VAL A 379 11.87 5.99 -14.11
N ALA A 380 12.54 4.83 -14.20
CA ALA A 380 12.83 4.01 -13.03
C ALA A 380 13.74 4.72 -12.01
N LEU A 381 14.66 5.58 -12.47
CA LEU A 381 15.49 6.41 -11.58
C LEU A 381 14.68 7.51 -10.89
N HIS A 382 13.69 8.10 -11.56
CA HIS A 382 12.75 9.01 -10.93
C HIS A 382 11.92 8.30 -9.86
N GLU A 383 11.41 7.10 -10.12
CA GLU A 383 10.66 6.29 -9.16
C GLU A 383 11.51 5.94 -7.93
N ILE A 384 12.74 5.45 -8.14
CA ILE A 384 13.72 5.19 -7.07
C ILE A 384 13.95 6.45 -6.24
N HIS A 385 14.17 7.60 -6.89
CA HIS A 385 14.40 8.86 -6.21
C HIS A 385 13.20 9.26 -5.32
N MET A 386 11.97 9.19 -5.84
CA MET A 386 10.79 9.59 -5.07
C MET A 386 10.49 8.64 -3.91
N VAL A 387 10.73 7.34 -4.06
CA VAL A 387 10.64 6.40 -2.92
C VAL A 387 11.71 6.71 -1.87
N ALA A 388 12.94 7.04 -2.29
CA ALA A 388 13.98 7.45 -1.36
C ALA A 388 13.64 8.77 -0.63
N GLN A 389 13.03 9.74 -1.32
CA GLN A 389 12.53 10.97 -0.69
C GLN A 389 11.44 10.68 0.35
N PHE A 390 10.51 9.76 0.05
CA PHE A 390 9.52 9.31 1.02
C PHE A 390 10.18 8.68 2.27
N LEU A 391 11.17 7.80 2.09
CA LEU A 391 11.90 7.21 3.21
C LEU A 391 12.62 8.29 4.03
N GLN A 392 13.26 9.26 3.40
CA GLN A 392 13.91 10.38 4.10
C GLN A 392 12.91 11.23 4.91
N GLN A 393 11.73 11.53 4.35
CA GLN A 393 10.67 12.22 5.09
C GLN A 393 10.17 11.41 6.29
N LEU A 394 10.12 10.09 6.15
CA LEU A 394 9.77 9.20 7.24
C LEU A 394 10.85 9.21 8.33
N TYR A 395 12.14 9.10 7.96
CA TYR A 395 13.25 9.22 8.91
C TYR A 395 13.23 10.55 9.64
N HIS A 396 13.02 11.67 8.95
CA HIS A 396 12.95 12.99 9.59
C HIS A 396 11.85 13.02 10.66
N SER A 397 10.67 12.50 10.33
CA SER A 397 9.54 12.42 11.28
C SER A 397 9.85 11.54 12.49
N LEU A 398 10.61 10.46 12.30
CA LEU A 398 11.04 9.55 13.39
C LEU A 398 12.15 10.19 14.24
N ASN A 399 13.08 10.90 13.61
CA ASN A 399 14.22 11.52 14.26
C ASN A 399 13.82 12.72 15.12
N GLU A 400 12.87 13.54 14.66
CA GLU A 400 12.33 14.65 15.47
C GLU A 400 11.71 14.18 16.80
N VAL A 401 11.30 12.91 16.86
CA VAL A 401 10.67 12.28 18.03
C VAL A 401 11.67 11.50 18.89
N SER A 402 12.91 11.35 18.43
CA SER A 402 13.96 10.53 19.07
C SER A 402 14.89 11.36 19.97
N ASP A 403 15.60 10.68 20.88
CA ASP A 403 16.47 11.34 21.90
C ASP A 403 17.68 12.04 21.22
N PRO A 404 17.97 13.32 21.52
CA PRO A 404 19.04 14.12 20.89
C PRO A 404 20.50 13.67 21.11
N ASP A 405 20.78 12.54 21.76
CA ASP A 405 22.14 12.13 22.13
C ASP A 405 22.98 11.50 20.98
N ILE A 406 22.48 11.46 19.73
CA ILE A 406 23.26 10.97 18.57
C ILE A 406 24.16 12.10 18.05
N GLY A 407 25.45 12.08 18.43
CA GLY A 407 26.45 13.11 18.13
C GLY A 407 26.96 13.21 16.67
N VAL A 408 26.18 12.77 15.68
CA VAL A 408 26.52 12.80 14.24
C VAL A 408 25.75 13.93 13.56
N THR A 409 26.31 14.55 12.50
CA THR A 409 25.55 15.56 11.75
C THR A 409 24.35 14.90 11.07
N MET A 410 23.16 15.51 11.19
CA MET A 410 21.87 14.88 10.86
C MET A 410 21.73 14.46 9.38
N ASP A 411 22.43 15.14 8.47
CA ASP A 411 22.41 14.83 7.03
C ASP A 411 23.18 13.53 6.69
N GLU A 412 24.31 13.29 7.38
CA GLU A 412 25.12 12.09 7.18
C GLU A 412 24.39 10.83 7.69
N PHE A 413 23.67 10.97 8.82
CA PHE A 413 22.89 9.87 9.37
C PHE A 413 21.68 9.52 8.50
N GLY A 414 21.03 10.49 7.86
CA GLY A 414 19.92 10.23 6.93
C GLY A 414 20.35 9.36 5.74
N GLU A 415 21.54 9.57 5.18
CA GLU A 415 22.06 8.75 4.08
C GLU A 415 22.50 7.35 4.57
N PHE A 416 23.02 7.24 5.79
CA PHE A 416 23.25 5.95 6.44
C PHE A 416 21.96 5.17 6.66
N ALA A 417 20.88 5.84 7.11
CA ALA A 417 19.57 5.21 7.28
C ALA A 417 19.06 4.62 5.95
N LEU A 418 19.28 5.30 4.82
CA LEU A 418 18.95 4.74 3.49
C LEU A 418 19.77 3.49 3.19
N ALA A 419 21.04 3.44 3.61
CA ALA A 419 21.89 2.28 3.43
C ALA A 419 21.45 1.07 4.29
N CYS A 420 20.80 1.28 5.43
CA CYS A 420 20.13 0.22 6.20
C CYS A 420 18.92 -0.38 5.44
N GLY A 421 18.34 0.39 4.53
CA GLY A 421 17.32 -0.05 3.59
C GLY A 421 15.87 0.05 4.09
N PRO A 422 14.87 -0.09 3.19
CA PRO A 422 13.46 0.22 3.48
C PRO A 422 12.83 -0.55 4.65
N LEU A 423 13.31 -1.76 4.96
CA LEU A 423 12.77 -2.56 6.07
C LEU A 423 13.16 -2.01 7.44
N ALA A 424 14.32 -1.35 7.56
CA ALA A 424 14.71 -0.67 8.79
C ALA A 424 13.72 0.47 9.13
N TYR A 425 13.31 1.25 8.12
CA TYR A 425 12.29 2.28 8.27
C TYR A 425 10.95 1.71 8.72
N LEU A 426 10.50 0.60 8.11
CA LEU A 426 9.26 -0.07 8.51
C LEU A 426 9.34 -0.54 9.96
N LYS A 427 10.46 -1.14 10.36
CA LYS A 427 10.68 -1.62 11.72
C LYS A 427 10.68 -0.47 12.73
N CYS A 428 11.39 0.61 12.43
CA CYS A 428 11.34 1.84 13.24
C CYS A 428 9.92 2.40 13.36
N TYR A 429 9.16 2.38 12.28
CA TYR A 429 7.76 2.80 12.28
C TYR A 429 6.90 1.92 13.19
N GLN A 430 7.06 0.59 13.11
CA GLN A 430 6.29 -0.36 13.92
C GLN A 430 6.65 -0.31 15.41
N ASP A 431 7.92 -0.11 15.74
CA ASP A 431 8.42 -0.10 17.12
C ASP A 431 8.30 1.27 17.78
N HIS A 432 8.04 2.32 17.00
CA HIS A 432 8.05 3.71 17.44
C HIS A 432 9.42 4.10 18.05
N SER A 433 10.50 3.65 17.41
CA SER A 433 11.89 3.79 17.89
C SER A 433 12.85 3.82 16.70
N LEU A 434 14.04 4.44 16.87
CA LEU A 434 15.13 4.36 15.88
C LEU A 434 16.01 3.12 16.07
N ASP A 435 15.66 2.22 17.00
CA ASP A 435 16.49 1.06 17.36
C ASP A 435 16.91 0.22 16.15
N ALA A 436 16.03 0.05 15.16
CA ALA A 436 16.39 -0.72 13.97
C ALA A 436 17.57 -0.11 13.20
N PHE A 437 17.74 1.22 13.17
CA PHE A 437 18.93 1.85 12.57
C PHE A 437 20.17 1.71 13.45
N THR A 438 20.01 1.74 14.78
CA THR A 438 21.12 1.62 15.74
C THR A 438 21.52 0.17 16.00
N GLU A 439 20.68 -0.82 15.74
CA GLU A 439 21.07 -2.24 15.70
C GLU A 439 22.04 -2.51 14.54
N TYR A 440 21.85 -1.83 13.40
CA TYR A 440 22.86 -1.72 12.34
C TYR A 440 24.08 -0.85 12.76
N GLY A 441 24.06 -0.34 13.98
CA GLY A 441 24.94 0.70 14.46
C GLY A 441 25.47 0.50 15.88
N GLU A 442 25.49 -0.74 16.41
CA GLU A 442 26.12 -1.03 17.71
C GLU A 442 27.63 -0.64 17.74
N CYS A 443 28.20 -0.25 16.58
CA CYS A 443 29.52 0.34 16.42
C CYS A 443 29.53 1.81 15.95
N ILE A 444 28.40 2.53 15.95
CA ILE A 444 28.33 3.94 15.48
C ILE A 444 29.21 4.86 16.33
N ASP A 445 29.25 4.64 17.66
CA ASP A 445 30.12 5.41 18.56
C ASP A 445 31.61 5.09 18.37
N GLU A 446 31.92 3.93 17.79
CA GLU A 446 33.28 3.46 17.47
C GLU A 446 33.64 3.72 16.00
N PHE A 447 32.73 4.33 15.22
CA PHE A 447 32.89 4.50 13.78
C PHE A 447 33.95 5.55 13.47
N PRO A 448 35.02 5.21 12.71
CA PRO A 448 35.97 6.21 12.24
C PRO A 448 35.24 7.29 11.45
N THR A 449 35.57 8.56 11.72
CA THR A 449 34.91 9.71 11.09
C THR A 449 34.95 9.67 9.56
N HIS A 450 35.98 9.07 8.95
CA HIS A 450 36.14 8.95 7.50
C HIS A 450 35.24 7.85 6.89
N ASN A 451 34.80 6.84 7.67
CA ASN A 451 33.94 5.79 7.14
C ASN A 451 32.54 6.31 6.78
N TRP A 452 32.12 7.47 7.31
CA TRP A 452 30.88 8.15 6.90
C TRP A 452 30.91 8.56 5.41
N ASP A 453 32.09 8.75 4.81
CA ASP A 453 32.22 9.07 3.38
C ASP A 453 31.72 7.95 2.46
N MET A 454 31.66 6.71 2.96
CA MET A 454 31.05 5.60 2.23
C MET A 454 29.56 5.82 2.00
N PHE A 455 28.87 6.40 2.97
CA PHE A 455 27.43 6.62 2.92
C PHE A 455 27.09 8.03 2.43
N ALA A 456 28.04 8.96 2.40
CA ALA A 456 27.81 10.31 1.90
C ALA A 456 27.22 10.32 0.47
N GLY A 457 25.97 10.77 0.37
CA GLY A 457 25.17 10.78 -0.85
C GLY A 457 24.97 9.38 -1.45
N TYR A 458 24.77 8.38 -0.60
CA TYR A 458 24.66 6.96 -0.89
C TYR A 458 23.85 6.66 -2.17
N LEU A 459 22.64 7.21 -2.25
CA LEU A 459 21.78 7.12 -3.43
C LEU A 459 21.82 8.41 -4.26
N ARG A 460 21.92 9.57 -3.58
CA ARG A 460 21.82 10.91 -4.18
C ARG A 460 22.91 11.19 -5.21
N ASN A 461 24.17 10.89 -4.88
CA ASN A 461 25.32 11.19 -5.74
C ASN A 461 25.31 10.40 -7.06
N PRO A 462 25.17 9.06 -7.06
CA PRO A 462 25.11 8.32 -8.31
C PRO A 462 23.88 8.68 -9.14
N LEU A 463 22.71 8.87 -8.52
CA LEU A 463 21.50 9.35 -9.22
C LEU A 463 21.75 10.69 -9.90
N LYS A 464 22.26 11.69 -9.17
CA LYS A 464 22.54 13.01 -9.72
C LYS A 464 23.52 12.93 -10.90
N ARG A 465 24.61 12.18 -10.76
CA ARG A 465 25.60 11.98 -11.83
C ARG A 465 24.97 11.39 -13.10
N ILE A 466 24.11 10.39 -12.96
CA ILE A 466 23.41 9.77 -14.10
C ILE A 466 22.42 10.75 -14.73
N MET A 467 21.64 11.44 -13.93
CA MET A 467 20.60 12.36 -14.39
C MET A 467 21.20 13.58 -15.10
N ASP A 468 22.28 14.16 -14.57
CA ASP A 468 23.04 15.23 -15.22
C ASP A 468 23.58 14.76 -16.59
N ALA A 469 24.14 13.54 -16.66
CA ALA A 469 24.62 12.96 -17.92
C ALA A 469 23.50 12.72 -18.94
N ARG A 470 22.29 12.39 -18.47
CA ARG A 470 21.07 12.22 -19.29
C ARG A 470 20.34 13.53 -19.56
N LYS A 471 20.82 14.66 -19.03
CA LYS A 471 20.15 15.97 -19.08
C LYS A 471 18.71 15.93 -18.54
N ALA A 472 18.48 15.10 -17.54
CA ALA A 472 17.21 14.95 -16.85
C ALA A 472 17.28 15.61 -15.45
N VAL A 473 16.16 16.15 -14.98
CA VAL A 473 16.09 16.84 -13.69
C VAL A 473 15.47 15.93 -12.64
N LEU A 474 16.09 15.83 -11.47
CA LEU A 474 15.49 15.29 -10.26
C LEU A 474 14.83 16.42 -9.47
N LYS A 475 13.60 16.21 -9.02
CA LYS A 475 12.87 17.12 -8.15
C LYS A 475 12.47 16.34 -6.91
N ASP A 476 12.75 16.90 -5.73
CA ASP A 476 12.54 16.21 -4.46
C ASP A 476 11.06 16.12 -4.05
N ASP A 477 10.17 16.89 -4.70
CA ASP A 477 8.74 17.04 -4.35
C ASP A 477 7.77 16.67 -5.49
N ASP A 478 8.26 16.01 -6.55
CA ASP A 478 7.44 15.63 -7.71
C ASP A 478 6.73 14.29 -7.51
N TRP A 479 5.75 14.27 -6.60
CA TRP A 479 4.96 13.07 -6.30
C TRP A 479 4.19 12.52 -7.49
N THR A 480 4.04 13.28 -8.59
CA THR A 480 3.37 12.81 -9.82
C THR A 480 4.13 11.68 -10.53
N VAL A 481 5.41 11.50 -10.20
CA VAL A 481 6.19 10.33 -10.63
C VAL A 481 5.56 9.03 -10.11
N ILE A 482 5.02 9.04 -8.88
CA ILE A 482 4.38 7.87 -8.26
C ILE A 482 2.86 7.94 -8.37
N LEU A 483 2.27 9.12 -8.19
CA LEU A 483 0.83 9.37 -8.13
C LEU A 483 0.28 9.87 -9.47
N ASP A 484 -0.86 9.34 -9.91
CA ASP A 484 -1.57 9.82 -11.11
C ASP A 484 -2.09 11.25 -10.93
N SER A 485 -2.42 11.60 -9.69
CA SER A 485 -2.85 12.94 -9.30
C SER A 485 -2.53 13.21 -7.83
N VAL A 486 -2.14 14.45 -7.53
CA VAL A 486 -1.97 14.92 -6.16
C VAL A 486 -3.37 15.19 -5.57
N PRO A 487 -3.75 14.55 -4.45
CA PRO A 487 -5.09 14.70 -3.88
C PRO A 487 -5.36 16.11 -3.32
N ASP A 488 -6.63 16.50 -3.31
CA ASP A 488 -7.11 17.75 -2.68
C ASP A 488 -6.69 17.87 -1.21
N ASP A 489 -6.58 16.73 -0.52
CA ASP A 489 -6.11 16.62 0.87
C ASP A 489 -4.75 17.30 1.08
N ALA A 490 -3.90 17.43 0.06
CA ALA A 490 -2.60 18.10 0.16
C ALA A 490 -2.71 19.58 0.58
N GLN A 491 -3.85 20.23 0.32
CA GLN A 491 -4.10 21.64 0.65
C GLN A 491 -5.07 21.82 1.82
N ALA A 492 -5.40 20.74 2.53
CA ALA A 492 -6.32 20.81 3.66
C ALA A 492 -5.80 21.73 4.77
N THR A 493 -6.72 22.50 5.37
CA THR A 493 -6.42 23.44 6.46
C THR A 493 -6.87 22.89 7.81
N CYS A 494 -6.14 23.25 8.87
CA CYS A 494 -6.55 22.96 10.25
C CYS A 494 -7.85 23.70 10.59
N ASP A 495 -8.84 22.99 11.14
CA ASP A 495 -10.14 23.57 11.52
C ASP A 495 -10.01 24.64 12.61
N LYS A 496 -8.93 24.61 13.40
CA LYS A 496 -8.70 25.54 14.51
C LYS A 496 -7.88 26.77 14.15
N CYS A 497 -6.71 26.58 13.53
CA CYS A 497 -5.79 27.69 13.23
C CYS A 497 -5.82 28.12 11.77
N HIS A 498 -6.55 27.38 10.91
CA HIS A 498 -6.69 27.64 9.47
C HIS A 498 -5.39 27.57 8.66
N ALA A 499 -4.27 27.13 9.26
CA ALA A 499 -3.04 26.88 8.53
C ALA A 499 -3.20 25.68 7.59
N VAL A 500 -2.65 25.80 6.37
CA VAL A 500 -2.53 24.68 5.43
C VAL A 500 -1.54 23.68 6.02
N LYS A 501 -2.00 22.46 6.24
CA LYS A 501 -1.23 21.36 6.85
C LYS A 501 -1.34 20.06 6.06
N GLY A 502 -2.31 19.98 5.14
CA GLY A 502 -2.44 18.86 4.22
C GLY A 502 -2.60 17.52 4.93
N PHE A 503 -1.64 16.63 4.70
CA PHE A 503 -1.59 15.29 5.31
C PHE A 503 -1.15 15.29 6.78
N ASP A 504 -0.61 16.39 7.31
CA ASP A 504 -0.26 16.56 8.74
C ASP A 504 -1.46 17.06 9.58
N LEU A 505 -2.66 16.64 9.19
CA LEU A 505 -3.91 16.86 9.92
C LEU A 505 -4.41 15.56 10.51
N TYR A 506 -4.94 15.67 11.73
CA TYR A 506 -5.37 14.53 12.52
C TYR A 506 -6.83 14.68 12.93
N ASP A 507 -7.55 13.58 12.81
CA ASP A 507 -8.93 13.41 13.25
C ASP A 507 -9.10 11.98 13.81
N GLU A 508 -10.32 11.62 14.21
CA GLU A 508 -10.62 10.31 14.79
C GLU A 508 -10.22 9.10 13.95
N SER A 509 -10.00 9.27 12.63
CA SER A 509 -9.57 8.18 11.75
C SER A 509 -8.07 7.89 11.82
N ASN A 510 -7.24 8.81 12.34
CA ASN A 510 -5.79 8.69 12.25
C ASN A 510 -5.02 9.20 13.49
N TYR A 511 -5.69 9.40 14.64
CA TYR A 511 -5.03 9.84 15.88
C TYR A 511 -3.86 8.98 16.32
N ASP A 512 -3.88 7.67 16.05
CA ASP A 512 -2.75 6.82 16.39
C ASP A 512 -1.48 7.26 15.65
N ASN A 513 -1.55 7.92 14.49
CA ASN A 513 -0.37 8.47 13.79
C ASN A 513 0.17 9.78 14.41
N LEU A 514 -0.37 10.28 15.52
CA LEU A 514 0.20 11.46 16.18
C LEU A 514 1.59 11.21 16.78
N TRP A 515 1.96 9.94 16.96
CA TRP A 515 3.24 9.57 17.56
C TRP A 515 4.45 10.01 16.73
N ILE A 516 4.32 10.15 15.41
CA ILE A 516 5.39 10.65 14.51
C ILE A 516 5.48 12.19 14.46
N SER A 517 4.72 12.90 15.29
CA SER A 517 4.78 14.35 15.40
C SER A 517 5.49 14.75 16.70
N ALA A 518 6.58 15.51 16.61
CA ALA A 518 7.32 16.03 17.77
C ALA A 518 6.46 16.89 18.73
N ALA A 519 5.35 17.46 18.25
CA ALA A 519 4.42 18.18 19.12
C ALA A 519 3.73 17.24 20.12
N MET A 520 3.52 15.98 19.75
CA MET A 520 2.57 15.07 20.36
C MET A 520 3.18 13.71 20.70
N ASP A 521 4.48 13.49 20.54
CA ASP A 521 5.10 12.20 20.83
C ASP A 521 4.99 11.76 22.31
N LYS A 522 5.34 10.49 22.58
CA LYS A 522 5.21 9.87 23.90
C LYS A 522 6.06 10.54 24.98
N THR A 523 7.15 11.23 24.63
CA THR A 523 7.97 12.01 25.55
C THR A 523 7.42 13.43 25.75
N ALA A 524 6.83 14.02 24.71
CA ALA A 524 6.20 15.33 24.71
C ALA A 524 4.93 15.36 25.57
N LEU A 525 4.13 14.28 25.57
CA LEU A 525 2.86 14.20 26.32
C LEU A 525 3.02 14.33 27.84
N PRO A 526 3.90 13.59 28.53
CA PRO A 526 4.23 13.85 29.94
C PRO A 526 4.76 15.27 30.17
N GLY A 527 5.49 15.81 29.19
CA GLY A 527 5.97 17.20 29.19
C GLY A 527 4.87 18.25 29.02
N ALA A 528 3.69 17.88 28.52
CA ALA A 528 2.57 18.79 28.33
C ALA A 528 1.89 19.19 29.66
N PHE A 529 2.19 18.51 30.77
CA PHE A 529 1.74 18.93 32.09
C PHE A 529 2.33 20.28 32.48
N LYS A 530 1.47 21.22 32.88
CA LYS A 530 1.86 22.59 33.25
C LYS A 530 2.88 22.59 34.41
N GLY A 531 3.86 23.49 34.33
CA GLY A 531 4.81 23.76 35.41
C GLY A 531 5.62 22.54 35.86
N ASN A 532 5.63 22.28 37.17
CA ASN A 532 6.39 21.20 37.81
C ASN A 532 5.61 19.89 37.97
N LEU A 533 4.41 19.77 37.39
CA LEU A 533 3.52 18.61 37.58
C LEU A 533 4.13 17.28 37.11
N ARG A 534 4.89 17.27 36.00
CA ARG A 534 5.64 16.07 35.56
C ARG A 534 6.61 15.56 36.63
N ARG A 535 7.17 16.47 37.42
CA ARG A 535 8.13 16.19 38.50
C ARG A 535 7.45 16.05 39.87
N HIS A 536 6.13 15.92 39.91
CA HIS A 536 5.39 15.75 41.16
C HIS A 536 5.88 14.50 41.90
N ASN A 537 6.28 14.62 43.16
CA ASN A 537 6.96 13.54 43.88
C ASN A 537 6.15 12.24 43.96
N THR A 538 4.82 12.34 44.01
CA THR A 538 3.92 11.18 44.13
C THR A 538 3.09 10.87 42.88
N GLU A 539 2.94 11.81 41.96
CA GLU A 539 2.09 11.64 40.77
C GLU A 539 2.92 11.57 39.47
N GLY A 540 4.16 12.08 39.46
CA GLY A 540 5.01 12.13 38.27
C GLY A 540 5.33 10.73 37.71
N ALA A 541 5.61 9.76 38.59
CA ALA A 541 5.83 8.37 38.17
C ALA A 541 4.56 7.72 37.59
N LEU A 542 3.38 8.08 38.11
CA LEU A 542 2.10 7.57 37.63
C LEU A 542 1.75 8.18 36.26
N ILE A 543 2.00 9.47 36.08
CA ILE A 543 1.87 10.16 34.78
C ILE A 543 2.77 9.48 33.75
N ALA A 544 4.06 9.31 34.06
CA ALA A 544 4.99 8.62 33.18
C ALA A 544 4.50 7.21 32.84
N HIS A 545 4.13 6.41 33.85
CA HIS A 545 3.62 5.06 33.64
C HIS A 545 2.38 5.00 32.75
N TYR A 546 1.49 6.00 32.82
CA TYR A 546 0.30 6.04 31.95
C TYR A 546 0.67 6.23 30.48
N PHE A 547 1.49 7.23 30.15
CA PHE A 547 1.83 7.56 28.76
C PHE A 547 2.87 6.60 28.14
N PHE A 548 3.78 6.05 28.93
CA PHE A 548 4.76 5.07 28.46
C PHE A 548 4.24 3.63 28.52
N SER A 549 2.98 3.40 28.92
CA SER A 549 2.39 2.07 28.90
C SER A 549 2.26 1.56 27.46
N SER A 550 2.54 0.28 27.24
CA SER A 550 2.23 -0.40 25.97
C SER A 550 0.72 -0.45 25.66
N ARG A 551 -0.13 -0.13 26.63
CA ARG A 551 -1.60 -0.03 26.46
C ARG A 551 -2.08 1.38 26.11
N PHE A 552 -1.19 2.37 26.05
CA PHE A 552 -1.60 3.73 25.70
C PHE A 552 -1.95 3.84 24.21
N SER A 553 -3.13 4.39 23.90
CA SER A 553 -3.56 4.75 22.55
C SER A 553 -3.91 6.23 22.50
N TYR A 554 -3.49 6.91 21.43
CA TYR A 554 -3.85 8.30 21.19
C TYR A 554 -5.35 8.43 20.92
N ALA A 555 -5.95 7.49 20.19
CA ALA A 555 -7.37 7.50 19.89
C ALA A 555 -8.22 7.48 21.18
N GLU A 556 -7.97 6.53 22.08
CA GLU A 556 -8.70 6.43 23.36
C GLU A 556 -8.46 7.67 24.24
N PHE A 557 -7.21 8.10 24.34
CA PHE A 557 -6.84 9.27 25.14
C PHE A 557 -7.53 10.55 24.65
N LEU A 558 -7.48 10.82 23.34
CA LEU A 558 -8.10 12.02 22.77
C LEU A 558 -9.63 11.95 22.81
N GLN A 559 -10.22 10.77 22.61
CA GLN A 559 -11.66 10.58 22.78
C GLN A 559 -12.10 10.93 24.22
N GLU A 560 -11.37 10.47 25.23
CA GLU A 560 -11.63 10.85 26.63
C GLU A 560 -11.47 12.35 26.88
N MET A 561 -10.44 12.98 26.30
CA MET A 561 -10.16 14.41 26.46
C MET A 561 -11.23 15.29 25.80
N PHE A 562 -11.67 14.96 24.59
CA PHE A 562 -12.76 15.67 23.90
C PHE A 562 -14.09 15.50 24.63
N ALA A 563 -14.41 14.28 25.08
CA ALA A 563 -15.59 14.04 25.91
C ALA A 563 -15.55 14.84 27.22
N TYR A 564 -14.38 14.94 27.86
CA TYR A 564 -14.18 15.75 29.06
C TYR A 564 -14.37 17.26 28.83
N SER A 565 -14.01 17.77 27.65
CA SER A 565 -14.17 19.18 27.29
C SER A 565 -15.62 19.58 26.93
N SER A 566 -16.46 18.60 26.59
CA SER A 566 -17.84 18.84 26.15
C SER A 566 -18.76 19.22 27.32
N PRO A 567 -19.65 20.23 27.18
CA PRO A 567 -20.61 20.57 28.22
C PRO A 567 -21.61 19.42 28.44
N LEU A 568 -21.85 19.03 29.69
CA LEU A 568 -22.93 18.09 30.00
C LEU A 568 -24.29 18.73 29.67
N PRO A 569 -25.24 17.98 29.07
CA PRO A 569 -26.62 18.43 28.95
C PRO A 569 -27.18 18.80 30.34
N PRO A 570 -28.08 19.79 30.45
CA PRO A 570 -28.75 20.07 31.72
C PRO A 570 -29.50 18.82 32.20
N ALA A 571 -29.19 18.34 33.41
CA ALA A 571 -29.83 17.18 34.02
C ALA A 571 -31.36 17.27 33.89
N GLN A 572 -31.97 16.33 33.16
CA GLN A 572 -33.42 16.17 33.17
C GLN A 572 -33.82 15.69 34.56
N LYS A 573 -34.65 16.47 35.25
CA LYS A 573 -35.29 16.05 36.50
C LYS A 573 -36.20 14.87 36.20
N GLU A 574 -35.72 13.64 36.36
CA GLU A 574 -36.58 12.47 36.42
C GLU A 574 -37.50 12.59 37.63
N GLN A 575 -38.80 12.72 37.34
CA GLN A 575 -39.85 12.60 38.33
C GLN A 575 -39.89 11.15 38.82
N GLN A 576 -39.56 10.94 40.09
CA GLN A 576 -39.83 9.69 40.79
C GLN A 576 -41.33 9.38 40.75
N SER A 577 -41.74 8.45 39.88
CA SER A 577 -42.98 7.71 40.02
C SER A 577 -42.70 6.39 40.73
N THR A 578 -43.23 6.28 41.94
CA THR A 578 -43.21 5.10 42.80
C THR A 578 -43.98 3.93 42.17
N SER A 579 -43.35 2.76 42.02
CA SER A 579 -44.06 1.48 42.15
C SER A 579 -43.11 0.38 42.63
N SER A 580 -43.52 -0.22 43.75
CA SER A 580 -42.90 -1.25 44.57
C SER A 580 -42.80 -2.63 43.92
N GLY A 581 -41.74 -3.37 44.28
CA GLY A 581 -41.68 -4.83 44.14
C GLY A 581 -40.34 -5.39 44.62
N SER A 582 -40.19 -5.61 45.93
CA SER A 582 -39.05 -6.35 46.51
C SER A 582 -39.36 -7.84 46.57
N MET A 583 -38.51 -8.68 45.98
CA MET A 583 -38.41 -10.12 46.31
C MET A 583 -37.16 -10.33 47.19
N SER A 584 -37.29 -11.16 48.22
CA SER A 584 -36.31 -11.38 49.28
C SER A 584 -35.28 -12.45 48.92
N LEU A 585 -34.13 -12.38 49.59
CA LEU A 585 -32.94 -13.23 49.48
C LEU A 585 -33.14 -14.72 49.84
N GLU A 586 -34.37 -15.16 50.09
CA GLU A 586 -34.71 -16.53 50.48
C GLU A 586 -35.25 -17.36 49.29
N GLU A 587 -35.60 -16.73 48.16
CA GLU A 587 -36.07 -17.42 46.94
C GLU A 587 -34.93 -17.85 45.99
N TRP A 588 -33.67 -17.59 46.35
CA TRP A 588 -32.48 -17.92 45.53
C TRP A 588 -31.71 -19.17 45.98
N ALA A 589 -32.08 -19.79 47.10
CA ALA A 589 -31.27 -20.84 47.73
C ALA A 589 -31.63 -22.29 47.36
N ASP A 590 -32.71 -22.52 46.61
CA ASP A 590 -33.22 -23.88 46.30
C ASP A 590 -32.89 -24.39 44.88
N ALA A 591 -31.93 -23.78 44.17
CA ALA A 591 -31.68 -24.09 42.75
C ALA A 591 -30.27 -24.63 42.40
N LEU A 592 -29.49 -25.08 43.39
CA LEU A 592 -28.14 -25.61 43.14
C LEU A 592 -27.83 -26.84 44.01
N ASP A 593 -28.40 -27.99 43.61
CA ASP A 593 -27.84 -29.31 43.87
C ASP A 593 -28.42 -30.26 42.81
N ASP A 594 -27.66 -30.49 41.73
CA ASP A 594 -27.41 -31.84 41.20
C ASP A 594 -26.61 -31.81 39.89
N ASP A 595 -25.53 -32.60 39.96
CA ASP A 595 -24.85 -33.33 38.91
C ASP A 595 -23.66 -32.70 38.15
N ALA A 596 -22.52 -33.32 38.45
CA ALA A 596 -21.21 -33.11 37.86
C ALA A 596 -20.99 -34.13 36.74
N GLY A 597 -20.50 -33.70 35.58
CA GLY A 597 -20.08 -34.67 34.58
C GLY A 597 -19.60 -34.13 33.24
N ASN A 598 -18.29 -33.96 33.14
CA ASN A 598 -17.46 -34.20 31.95
C ASN A 598 -16.93 -32.99 31.15
N LEU A 599 -15.64 -33.12 30.83
CA LEU A 599 -14.66 -32.13 30.42
C LEU A 599 -14.58 -32.01 28.89
N ASN A 600 -14.54 -30.78 28.37
CA ASN A 600 -13.73 -30.42 27.20
C ASN A 600 -13.55 -28.90 27.11
N SER A 601 -12.29 -28.48 27.15
CA SER A 601 -11.88 -27.08 27.25
C SER A 601 -11.66 -26.44 25.86
N THR A 602 -12.28 -25.29 25.62
CA THR A 602 -11.75 -24.19 24.78
C THR A 602 -12.37 -22.88 25.31
N PRO A 603 -11.60 -21.81 25.56
CA PRO A 603 -12.14 -20.61 26.21
C PRO A 603 -12.84 -19.70 25.19
N ALA A 604 -14.13 -19.46 25.40
CA ALA A 604 -14.86 -18.36 24.80
C ALA A 604 -14.68 -17.07 25.63
N ALA A 605 -14.73 -15.94 24.93
CA ALA A 605 -14.41 -14.58 25.37
C ALA A 605 -15.10 -14.10 26.67
N PRO A 606 -14.50 -13.16 27.42
CA PRO A 606 -15.15 -12.56 28.57
C PRO A 606 -16.31 -11.63 28.15
N PRO A 607 -17.38 -11.57 28.97
CA PRO A 607 -18.57 -10.79 28.67
C PRO A 607 -18.32 -9.29 28.83
N SER A 608 -18.90 -8.53 27.91
CA SER A 608 -19.05 -7.07 27.94
C SER A 608 -19.46 -6.57 29.33
N THR A 609 -18.61 -5.74 29.92
CA THR A 609 -18.86 -5.11 31.21
C THR A 609 -20.00 -4.11 31.12
N SER A 610 -20.91 -4.28 32.08
CA SER A 610 -22.10 -3.50 32.39
C SER A 610 -21.82 -2.01 32.56
N THR A 611 -22.77 -1.22 32.04
CA THR A 611 -23.12 0.17 32.41
C THR A 611 -22.62 0.60 33.80
N ALA A 612 -21.57 1.43 33.81
CA ALA A 612 -21.13 2.18 34.98
C ALA A 612 -22.04 3.40 35.18
N GLY A 613 -22.63 3.52 36.37
CA GLY A 613 -23.41 4.69 36.78
C GLY A 613 -22.57 5.96 36.74
N SER A 614 -23.04 6.96 36.00
CA SER A 614 -22.48 8.30 35.91
C SER A 614 -22.71 9.06 37.22
N THR A 615 -21.66 9.24 38.02
CA THR A 615 -21.64 10.32 39.03
C THR A 615 -21.10 11.57 38.34
N GLU A 616 -22.03 12.37 37.80
CA GLU A 616 -21.76 13.63 37.10
C GLU A 616 -21.24 14.71 38.06
N LEU A 617 -20.06 15.25 37.78
CA LEU A 617 -19.53 16.47 38.40
C LEU A 617 -19.64 17.61 37.40
N SER A 618 -20.53 18.56 37.70
CA SER A 618 -20.82 19.74 36.88
C SER A 618 -19.62 20.70 36.83
N ARG A 619 -19.14 21.04 35.64
CA ARG A 619 -18.29 22.22 35.42
C ARG A 619 -19.16 23.34 34.82
N ALA A 620 -19.06 24.54 35.38
CA ALA A 620 -19.80 25.71 34.90
C ALA A 620 -19.38 26.05 33.46
N SER A 621 -20.36 26.07 32.56
CA SER A 621 -20.23 26.42 31.15
C SER A 621 -19.99 27.93 31.01
N THR A 622 -18.77 28.29 30.63
CA THR A 622 -18.46 29.57 29.98
C THR A 622 -17.76 29.23 28.68
N ALA A 623 -18.21 29.81 27.57
CA ALA A 623 -17.73 29.43 26.26
C ALA A 623 -16.21 29.61 26.15
N GLY A 624 -15.50 28.49 25.96
CA GLY A 624 -14.04 28.45 25.92
C GLY A 624 -13.51 28.57 24.48
N PRO A 625 -12.20 28.80 24.31
CA PRO A 625 -11.57 28.85 22.99
C PRO A 625 -11.63 27.50 22.23
N TRP A 626 -12.04 26.41 22.89
CA TRP A 626 -12.14 25.07 22.32
C TRP A 626 -13.58 24.59 22.11
N ASP A 627 -14.56 25.47 22.30
CA ASP A 627 -15.97 25.13 22.12
C ASP A 627 -16.29 24.70 20.68
N GLY A 628 -17.11 23.66 20.55
CA GLY A 628 -17.55 23.13 19.26
C GLY A 628 -16.53 22.26 18.54
N ILE A 629 -15.30 22.13 19.06
CA ILE A 629 -14.32 21.20 18.55
C ILE A 629 -14.62 19.78 19.06
N THR A 630 -14.67 18.81 18.16
CA THR A 630 -14.95 17.41 18.43
C THR A 630 -13.85 16.50 17.85
N THR A 631 -13.98 15.19 18.06
CA THR A 631 -13.05 14.19 17.53
C THR A 631 -13.00 14.15 16.00
N SER A 632 -14.05 14.63 15.32
CA SER A 632 -14.15 14.64 13.85
C SER A 632 -13.49 15.86 13.19
N ASN A 633 -13.06 16.86 13.96
CA ASN A 633 -12.36 18.03 13.40
C ASN A 633 -10.95 17.65 12.95
N ALA A 634 -10.55 18.16 11.78
CA ALA A 634 -9.20 17.96 11.26
C ALA A 634 -8.26 19.01 11.86
N LEU A 635 -7.45 18.60 12.83
CA LEU A 635 -6.58 19.49 13.60
C LEU A 635 -5.11 19.18 13.35
N CYS A 636 -4.26 20.21 13.33
CA CYS A 636 -2.81 20.01 13.33
C CYS A 636 -2.32 19.61 14.73
N ALA A 637 -1.17 18.93 14.79
CA ALA A 637 -0.63 18.43 16.06
C ALA A 637 -0.40 19.54 17.11
N ASP A 638 0.01 20.75 16.70
CA ASP A 638 0.14 21.90 17.61
C ASP A 638 -1.19 22.32 18.25
N CYS A 639 -2.28 22.31 17.49
CA CYS A 639 -3.61 22.63 18.00
C CYS A 639 -4.10 21.54 18.95
N ILE A 640 -3.85 20.27 18.63
CA ILE A 640 -4.16 19.14 19.53
C ILE A 640 -3.37 19.27 20.82
N LYS A 641 -2.07 19.58 20.75
CA LYS A 641 -1.23 19.82 21.93
C LYS A 641 -1.77 20.95 22.79
N ALA A 642 -2.12 22.08 22.17
CA ALA A 642 -2.68 23.23 22.89
C ALA A 642 -4.03 22.89 23.56
N PHE A 643 -4.88 22.11 22.90
CA PHE A 643 -6.12 21.57 23.47
C PHE A 643 -5.82 20.68 24.68
N VAL A 644 -4.94 19.69 24.50
CA VAL A 644 -4.55 18.74 25.56
C VAL A 644 -4.00 19.50 26.77
N VAL A 645 -3.02 20.38 26.59
CA VAL A 645 -2.40 21.17 27.67
C VAL A 645 -3.44 21.92 28.51
N GLU A 646 -4.52 22.42 27.89
CA GLU A 646 -5.53 23.19 28.61
C GLU A 646 -6.33 22.35 29.62
N PHE A 647 -6.73 21.14 29.22
CA PHE A 647 -7.60 20.27 30.03
C PHE A 647 -6.84 19.21 30.84
N LEU A 648 -5.62 18.86 30.44
CA LEU A 648 -4.84 17.74 30.94
C LEU A 648 -4.67 17.71 32.48
N PRO A 649 -4.34 18.83 33.17
CA PRO A 649 -4.17 18.79 34.62
C PRO A 649 -5.44 18.37 35.38
N GLN A 650 -6.59 18.91 34.99
CA GLN A 650 -7.85 18.60 35.68
C GLN A 650 -8.41 17.24 35.26
N TRP A 651 -8.30 16.90 33.97
CA TRP A 651 -8.66 15.56 33.48
C TRP A 651 -7.88 14.47 34.23
N TRP A 652 -6.59 14.66 34.50
CA TRP A 652 -5.78 13.70 35.27
C TRP A 652 -6.33 13.48 36.68
N VAL A 653 -6.64 14.56 37.40
CA VAL A 653 -7.22 14.48 38.75
C VAL A 653 -8.54 13.73 38.74
N ASP A 654 -9.43 14.08 37.82
CA ASP A 654 -10.77 13.49 37.75
C ASP A 654 -10.70 12.00 37.34
N ARG A 655 -9.79 11.64 36.45
CA ARG A 655 -9.48 10.24 36.10
C ARG A 655 -8.97 9.46 37.31
N ARG A 656 -8.01 10.01 38.06
CA ARG A 656 -7.46 9.37 39.27
C ARG A 656 -8.52 9.17 40.36
N ARG A 657 -9.38 10.17 40.58
CA ARG A 657 -10.50 10.09 41.52
C ARG A 657 -11.53 9.02 41.12
N ARG A 658 -11.86 8.92 39.83
CA ARG A 658 -12.71 7.82 39.31
C ARG A 658 -12.08 6.44 39.56
N GLY A 659 -10.75 6.35 39.51
CA GLY A 659 -9.99 5.15 39.90
C GLY A 659 -9.82 4.94 41.41
N GLY A 660 -10.51 5.72 42.26
CA GLY A 660 -10.47 5.58 43.72
C GLY A 660 -9.29 6.28 44.42
N ALA A 661 -8.49 7.09 43.73
CA ALA A 661 -7.38 7.80 44.35
C ALA A 661 -7.85 8.99 45.22
N ALA A 662 -7.29 9.10 46.42
CA ALA A 662 -7.55 10.21 47.34
C ALA A 662 -6.63 11.41 47.02
N ILE A 663 -7.04 12.25 46.06
CA ILE A 663 -6.35 13.52 45.74
C ILE A 663 -6.93 14.65 46.62
N PRO A 664 -6.09 15.38 47.40
CA PRO A 664 -6.56 16.46 48.28
C PRO A 664 -7.43 17.51 47.56
N ASP A 665 -8.37 18.12 48.29
CA ASP A 665 -9.13 19.27 47.77
C ASP A 665 -8.45 20.60 48.06
N GLU A 666 -7.64 20.66 49.12
CA GLU A 666 -6.92 21.87 49.52
C GLU A 666 -5.85 22.23 48.49
N LYS A 667 -6.03 23.35 47.78
CA LYS A 667 -5.14 23.78 46.69
C LYS A 667 -3.85 24.39 47.22
N CYS A 668 -2.72 24.00 46.63
CA CYS A 668 -1.44 24.67 46.85
C CYS A 668 -1.49 26.09 46.25
N TRP A 669 -1.04 27.11 46.99
CA TRP A 669 -1.02 28.49 46.49
C TRP A 669 -0.16 28.68 45.23
N TYR A 670 0.91 27.91 45.11
CA TYR A 670 1.78 27.95 43.93
C TYR A 670 1.26 27.06 42.80
N GLY A 671 0.18 26.30 43.01
CA GLY A 671 -0.43 25.42 42.03
C GLY A 671 0.60 24.53 41.32
N TRP A 672 0.49 24.44 40.00
CA TRP A 672 1.43 23.69 39.16
C TRP A 672 2.84 24.29 39.13
N ASN A 673 3.04 25.55 39.56
CA ASN A 673 4.36 26.17 39.67
C ASN A 673 5.10 25.81 40.98
N CYS A 674 4.48 25.07 41.91
CA CYS A 674 5.11 24.75 43.20
C CYS A 674 6.40 23.92 43.03
N ARG A 675 7.55 24.47 43.42
CA ARG A 675 8.82 23.72 43.42
C ARG A 675 8.91 22.72 44.57
N THR A 676 8.19 22.95 45.67
CA THR A 676 8.21 22.06 46.84
C THR A 676 7.55 20.71 46.56
N MET A 677 6.63 20.64 45.59
CA MET A 677 5.99 19.38 45.17
C MET A 677 6.99 18.34 44.66
N THR A 678 8.18 18.76 44.20
CA THR A 678 9.13 17.86 43.51
C THR A 678 10.01 17.06 44.48
N HIS A 679 10.25 17.57 45.68
CA HIS A 679 11.26 17.02 46.60
C HIS A 679 10.78 16.89 48.06
N LYS A 680 9.52 17.23 48.37
CA LYS A 680 8.92 17.06 49.71
C LYS A 680 7.63 16.22 49.63
N PRO A 681 7.70 14.88 49.81
CA PRO A 681 6.54 13.99 49.70
C PRO A 681 5.37 14.38 50.60
N LEU A 682 5.64 14.81 51.84
CA LEU A 682 4.60 15.25 52.78
C LEU A 682 3.83 16.49 52.28
N HIS A 683 4.49 17.41 51.57
CA HIS A 683 3.83 18.56 50.97
C HIS A 683 3.02 18.15 49.74
N ALA A 684 3.61 17.31 48.87
CA ALA A 684 2.98 16.78 47.67
C ALA A 684 1.69 15.99 47.97
N ASN A 685 1.64 15.24 49.08
CA ASN A 685 0.45 14.48 49.48
C ASN A 685 -0.61 15.28 50.22
N LYS A 686 -0.24 16.43 50.80
CA LYS A 686 -1.17 17.23 51.62
C LYS A 686 -2.01 18.18 50.79
N LEU A 687 -1.48 18.69 49.67
CA LEU A 687 -2.10 19.75 48.88
C LEU A 687 -2.28 19.32 47.43
N ASN A 688 -3.27 19.89 46.75
CA ASN A 688 -3.51 19.71 45.33
C ASN A 688 -2.71 20.73 44.51
N HIS A 689 -1.80 20.23 43.67
CA HIS A 689 -0.99 21.06 42.78
C HIS A 689 -1.53 21.17 41.35
N PHE A 690 -2.56 20.40 40.98
CA PHE A 690 -3.19 20.42 39.65
C PHE A 690 -4.19 21.58 39.51
N CYS A 691 -3.77 22.78 39.93
CA CYS A 691 -4.59 23.98 39.93
C CYS A 691 -3.77 25.22 39.52
N LYS A 692 -4.48 26.26 39.02
CA LYS A 692 -3.85 27.54 38.68
C LYS A 692 -3.17 28.12 39.93
N PRO A 693 -1.93 28.65 39.83
CA PRO A 693 -1.31 29.39 40.91
C PRO A 693 -2.20 30.57 41.34
N SER A 694 -2.32 30.79 42.64
CA SER A 694 -3.02 31.94 43.21
C SER A 694 -2.07 32.99 43.79
N ARG A 695 -0.75 32.71 43.81
CA ARG A 695 0.34 33.63 44.20
C ARG A 695 1.63 33.36 43.41
N GLY A 696 2.41 34.40 43.12
CA GLY A 696 3.72 34.32 42.44
C GLY A 696 3.68 34.73 40.96
N GLU A 697 4.78 34.56 40.22
CA GLU A 697 4.81 34.80 38.77
C GLU A 697 3.81 33.88 38.04
N GLY A 698 2.91 34.50 37.27
CA GLY A 698 1.83 33.83 36.54
C GLY A 698 0.52 33.59 37.31
N ALA A 699 0.33 34.21 38.48
CA ALA A 699 -0.94 34.28 39.22
C ALA A 699 -1.84 35.45 38.78
#